data_AF-A0A1A0EVS7-F1
#
_entry.id   AF-A0A1A0EVS7-F1
#
_cell.length_a   1.000
_cell.length_b   1.000
_cell.length_c   1.000
_cell.angle_alpha   90.00
_cell.angle_beta   90.00
_cell.angle_gamma   90.00
#
_symmetry.space_group_name_H-M   'P 1'
#
loop_
_entity.id
_entity.type
_entity.pdbx_description
1 polymer ?
#
loop_
_entity_poly.entity_id
_entity_poly.type
_entity_poly.pdbx_seq_one_letter_code
_entity_poly.pdbx_strand_id
1 'polypeptide(L)'
;MLTRILPEIGHFALIIALLMAVVQSVLPLAGAATRRPLWMAYGQPMATGQFLFVLLAYACLTASYAMDDFSVVNVANNSNSLLPWYYKLSAVWGNHEGSVLLWSLMLAGWGCVAGWWSRRLPRDMLARVLGILGLISAGFLLFILLTSNPFERHLPDIPADGADLNPLLQDIGLIIHPPMLYMGYVGFSVVFAFAIAALLGGRLDAAWTRWARPWTNAAWAFLTVGIALGSWWAYYELGWGGWWFWDPVENASLLPWLTGTALIHSLAVTEKRGSFKSWTVLLAIATFSLSLMGTFLVRSGVLTSVHAFANDPSRGLFILVLLAITVTLSLVVFALRAPRVSHAVGFNWLSRDALLLINNGLLVTATMTVLLGTLYPLILDSLGLGKISVGPPYFNALFVPLTVIACLFMGLGPMAQWKSTSPGKLARKLWLAGLLALGLGALVPLVYRGEWNLWVTLGLSTALWIGLSLSRDLFDKVRHRHSIWKGLRSLSLAYWGMVLGHLGVAVTIVGATVVSQYAVERNVRMSPDTRVQVAGYHFTMTELFDRRGANFLADTAVIEVQRGDSRHRFEMQPEKRLYLATGMPMTQVALSPGLFRDLYVAMGEELDDGSWAMRIQYKPFVRWLWLGGLLMALGGVLAVFDKRYRKTRPARVAQEGQA
;
A
#
# COMPACT_ATOMS: atom_id res chain seq x y z
N MET A 1 -6.91 19.63 35.98
CA MET A 1 -8.28 19.05 35.94
C MET A 1 -8.69 18.69 34.52
N LEU A 2 -8.60 19.61 33.55
CA LEU A 2 -8.89 19.35 32.12
C LEU A 2 -8.05 18.24 31.46
N THR A 3 -6.78 18.10 31.83
CA THR A 3 -5.90 17.06 31.28
C THR A 3 -6.29 15.65 31.71
N ARG A 4 -6.87 15.49 32.92
CA ARG A 4 -7.28 14.19 33.47
C ARG A 4 -8.59 13.66 32.92
N ILE A 5 -9.37 14.50 32.22
CA ILE A 5 -10.68 14.12 31.65
C ILE A 5 -10.63 13.89 30.13
N LEU A 6 -9.46 14.07 29.50
CA LEU A 6 -9.30 13.87 28.05
C LEU A 6 -9.67 12.46 27.61
N PRO A 7 -9.32 11.38 28.34
CA PRO A 7 -9.73 10.03 27.96
C PRO A 7 -11.25 9.87 27.91
N GLU A 8 -11.97 10.45 28.87
CA GLU A 8 -13.43 10.41 28.95
C GLU A 8 -14.07 11.22 27.81
N ILE A 9 -13.51 12.38 27.47
CA ILE A 9 -13.94 13.18 26.30
C ILE A 9 -13.75 12.37 25.02
N GLY A 10 -12.58 11.73 24.86
CA GLY A 10 -12.29 10.91 23.70
C GLY A 10 -13.22 9.71 23.57
N HIS A 11 -13.49 9.02 24.68
CA HIS A 11 -14.42 7.90 24.74
C HIS A 11 -15.86 8.33 24.40
N PHE A 12 -16.33 9.43 24.98
CA PHE A 12 -17.66 9.97 24.69
C PHE A 12 -17.78 10.43 23.23
N ALA A 13 -16.73 11.01 22.66
CA ALA A 13 -16.68 11.37 21.26
C ALA A 13 -16.82 10.14 20.34
N LEU A 14 -16.23 8.99 20.69
CA LEU A 14 -16.42 7.74 19.95
C LEU A 14 -17.87 7.23 20.01
N ILE A 15 -18.54 7.35 21.15
CA ILE A 15 -19.96 7.00 21.28
C ILE A 15 -20.82 7.88 20.38
N ILE A 16 -20.60 9.20 20.39
CA ILE A 16 -21.32 10.12 19.50
C ILE A 16 -21.03 9.78 18.03
N ALA A 17 -19.77 9.53 17.68
CA ALA A 17 -19.39 9.13 16.33
C ALA A 17 -20.13 7.85 15.90
N LEU A 18 -20.27 6.84 16.77
CA LEU A 18 -21.02 5.62 16.48
C LEU A 18 -22.50 5.94 16.22
N LEU A 19 -23.14 6.76 17.06
CA LEU A 19 -24.53 7.17 16.84
C LEU A 19 -24.69 7.91 15.50
N MET A 20 -23.76 8.80 15.16
CA MET A 20 -23.75 9.49 13.87
C MET A 20 -23.53 8.51 12.70
N ALA A 21 -22.68 7.50 12.84
CA ALA A 21 -22.47 6.45 11.85
C ALA A 21 -23.73 5.62 11.59
N VAL A 22 -24.47 5.29 12.66
CA VAL A 22 -25.76 4.59 12.58
C VAL A 22 -26.79 5.47 11.85
N VAL A 23 -26.90 6.76 12.19
CA VAL A 23 -27.81 7.66 11.46
C VAL A 23 -27.36 7.86 10.00
N GLN A 24 -26.06 8.02 9.76
CA GLN A 24 -25.45 8.11 8.43
C GLN A 24 -25.76 6.88 7.59
N SER A 25 -25.83 5.70 8.19
CA SER A 25 -26.15 4.47 7.46
C SER A 25 -27.64 4.33 7.19
N VAL A 26 -28.46 4.36 8.24
CA VAL A 26 -29.88 4.00 8.17
C VAL A 26 -30.69 5.03 7.38
N LEU A 27 -30.59 6.32 7.71
CA LEU A 27 -31.48 7.33 7.12
C LEU A 27 -31.23 7.52 5.61
N PRO A 28 -29.98 7.66 5.11
CA PRO A 28 -29.73 7.80 3.68
C PRO A 28 -30.11 6.56 2.88
N LEU A 29 -29.87 5.35 3.38
CA LEU A 29 -30.26 4.11 2.70
C LEU A 29 -31.78 3.95 2.66
N ALA A 30 -32.45 4.12 3.80
CA ALA A 30 -33.92 4.06 3.87
C ALA A 30 -34.56 5.18 3.04
N GLY A 31 -34.00 6.39 3.07
CA GLY A 31 -34.41 7.51 2.25
C GLY A 31 -34.30 7.20 0.75
N ALA A 32 -33.17 6.63 0.31
CA ALA A 32 -32.94 6.21 -1.07
C ALA A 32 -33.88 5.07 -1.53
N ALA A 33 -34.28 4.18 -0.62
CA ALA A 33 -35.23 3.10 -0.89
C ALA A 33 -36.69 3.62 -0.97
N THR A 34 -37.07 4.53 -0.06
CA THR A 34 -38.43 5.10 0.05
C THR A 34 -38.62 6.37 -0.77
N ARG A 35 -37.59 6.82 -1.50
CA ARG A 35 -37.55 8.06 -2.29
C ARG A 35 -37.86 9.33 -1.46
N ARG A 36 -37.42 9.38 -0.20
CA ARG A 36 -37.61 10.52 0.72
C ARG A 36 -36.39 11.45 0.73
N PRO A 37 -36.44 12.66 0.11
CA PRO A 37 -35.25 13.52 -0.03
C PRO A 37 -34.68 14.03 1.29
N LEU A 38 -35.53 14.29 2.30
CA LEU A 38 -35.10 14.75 3.61
C LEU A 38 -34.24 13.71 4.33
N TRP A 39 -34.59 12.43 4.20
CA TRP A 39 -33.84 11.33 4.82
C TRP A 39 -32.48 11.13 4.13
N MET A 40 -32.43 11.30 2.80
CA MET A 40 -31.18 11.29 2.04
C MET A 40 -30.22 12.43 2.47
N ALA A 41 -30.77 13.59 2.85
CA ALA A 41 -29.98 14.77 3.21
C ALA A 41 -29.13 14.59 4.48
N TYR A 42 -29.48 13.63 5.36
CA TYR A 42 -28.70 13.33 6.57
C TYR A 42 -27.29 12.79 6.27
N GLY A 43 -27.04 12.21 5.09
CA GLY A 43 -25.77 11.54 4.81
C GLY A 43 -24.54 12.44 4.97
N GLN A 44 -24.59 13.67 4.43
CA GLN A 44 -23.44 14.58 4.47
C GLN A 44 -23.16 15.18 5.86
N PRO A 45 -24.15 15.74 6.57
CA PRO A 45 -23.94 16.23 7.94
C PRO A 45 -23.47 15.12 8.88
N MET A 46 -24.03 13.91 8.78
CA MET A 46 -23.63 12.80 9.64
C MET A 46 -22.21 12.33 9.33
N ALA A 47 -21.82 12.20 8.06
CA ALA A 47 -20.44 11.87 7.69
C ALA A 47 -19.42 12.93 8.15
N THR A 48 -19.79 14.21 8.09
CA THR A 48 -18.95 15.31 8.56
C THR A 48 -18.83 15.29 10.08
N GLY A 49 -19.95 15.18 10.80
CA GLY A 49 -19.95 15.14 12.25
C GLY A 49 -19.22 13.91 12.80
N GLN A 50 -19.45 12.73 12.22
CA GLN A 50 -18.72 11.51 12.57
C GLN A 50 -17.20 11.73 12.43
N PHE A 51 -16.73 12.30 11.31
CA PHE A 51 -15.31 12.61 11.13
C PHE A 51 -14.77 13.55 12.22
N LEU A 52 -15.49 14.62 12.56
CA LEU A 52 -15.07 15.56 13.60
C LEU A 52 -14.98 14.90 14.98
N PHE A 53 -15.93 14.03 15.35
CA PHE A 53 -15.91 13.33 16.63
C PHE A 53 -14.83 12.23 16.69
N VAL A 54 -14.58 11.50 15.60
CA VAL A 54 -13.45 10.56 15.55
C VAL A 54 -12.11 11.30 15.59
N LEU A 55 -12.01 12.46 14.93
CA LEU A 55 -10.83 13.33 14.99
C LEU A 55 -10.61 13.87 16.41
N LEU A 56 -11.68 14.26 17.10
CA LEU A 56 -11.61 14.69 18.50
C LEU A 56 -11.11 13.56 19.41
N ALA A 57 -11.65 12.34 19.25
CA ALA A 57 -11.15 11.18 19.98
C ALA A 57 -9.67 10.94 19.70
N TYR A 58 -9.27 10.91 18.42
CA TYR A 58 -7.87 10.73 18.05
C TYR A 58 -6.95 11.81 18.63
N ALA A 59 -7.38 13.07 18.63
CA ALA A 59 -6.64 14.18 19.24
C ALA A 59 -6.54 14.03 20.78
N CYS A 60 -7.59 13.57 21.45
CA CYS A 60 -7.55 13.29 22.89
C CYS A 60 -6.54 12.18 23.22
N LEU A 61 -6.54 11.07 22.47
CA LEU A 61 -5.58 9.99 22.65
C LEU A 61 -4.15 10.47 22.41
N THR A 62 -3.95 11.24 21.34
CA THR A 62 -2.64 11.83 21.01
C THR A 62 -2.15 12.75 22.12
N ALA A 63 -3.04 13.55 22.70
CA ALA A 63 -2.71 14.40 23.84
C ALA A 63 -2.36 13.59 25.10
N SER A 64 -3.05 12.48 25.37
CA SER A 64 -2.70 11.57 26.47
C SER A 64 -1.29 10.97 26.30
N TYR A 65 -0.91 10.58 25.08
CA TYR A 65 0.45 10.14 24.77
C TYR A 65 1.50 11.25 24.95
N ALA A 66 1.20 12.46 24.45
CA ALA A 66 2.13 13.59 24.53
C ALA A 66 2.36 14.11 25.97
N MET A 67 1.40 13.88 26.86
CA MET A 67 1.45 14.30 28.27
C MET A 67 1.83 13.17 29.24
N ASP A 68 2.23 12.00 28.74
CA ASP A 68 2.60 10.84 29.56
C ASP A 68 1.49 10.43 30.54
N ASP A 69 0.23 10.43 30.07
CA ASP A 69 -0.90 10.03 30.89
C ASP A 69 -0.96 8.50 31.06
N PHE A 70 -0.11 7.95 31.91
CA PHE A 70 -0.02 6.52 32.22
C PHE A 70 -1.23 5.97 32.98
N SER A 71 -2.22 6.82 33.31
CA SER A 71 -3.49 6.32 33.80
C SER A 71 -4.38 5.76 32.68
N VAL A 72 -4.01 5.95 31.41
CA VAL A 72 -4.59 5.27 30.25
C VAL A 72 -3.77 4.01 29.95
N VAL A 73 -4.41 2.83 29.97
CA VAL A 73 -3.75 1.52 29.78
C VAL A 73 -2.95 1.48 28.48
N ASN A 74 -3.52 2.01 27.40
CA ASN A 74 -2.85 2.05 26.10
C ASN A 74 -1.54 2.89 26.15
N VAL A 75 -1.57 4.06 26.79
CA VAL A 75 -0.38 4.92 26.92
C VAL A 75 0.67 4.27 27.81
N ALA A 76 0.25 3.70 28.95
CA ALA A 76 1.14 2.99 29.87
C ALA A 76 1.87 1.82 29.20
N ASN A 77 1.21 1.09 28.31
CA ASN A 77 1.80 -0.09 27.67
C ASN A 77 2.68 0.22 26.45
N ASN A 78 2.63 1.44 25.88
CA ASN A 78 3.24 1.74 24.58
C ASN A 78 3.97 3.09 24.52
N SER A 79 4.27 3.69 25.67
CA SER A 79 5.01 4.95 25.79
C SER A 79 5.86 4.93 27.04
N ASN A 80 6.84 5.83 27.14
CA ASN A 80 7.66 6.03 28.34
C ASN A 80 8.07 7.50 28.45
N SER A 81 8.31 7.99 29.65
CA SER A 81 8.70 9.37 29.91
C SER A 81 9.97 9.80 29.13
N LEU A 82 10.92 8.89 28.95
CA LEU A 82 12.17 9.10 28.19
C LEU A 82 12.00 9.03 26.67
N LEU A 83 10.87 8.53 26.16
CA LEU A 83 10.63 8.39 24.73
C LEU A 83 10.64 9.77 24.04
N PRO A 84 11.37 9.97 22.95
CA PRO A 84 11.32 11.23 22.20
C PRO A 84 9.89 11.61 21.81
N TRP A 85 9.55 12.90 21.91
CA TRP A 85 8.16 13.37 21.75
C TRP A 85 7.52 12.99 20.41
N TYR A 86 8.29 12.94 19.32
CA TYR A 86 7.76 12.55 18.01
C TYR A 86 7.41 11.06 17.95
N TYR A 87 8.12 10.21 18.70
CA TYR A 87 7.74 8.81 18.88
C TYR A 87 6.56 8.64 19.83
N LYS A 88 6.38 9.51 20.83
CA LYS A 88 5.13 9.56 21.62
C LYS A 88 3.92 9.84 20.72
N LEU A 89 4.05 10.77 19.77
CA LEU A 89 2.96 11.06 18.83
C LEU A 89 2.67 9.89 17.88
N SER A 90 3.69 9.19 17.39
CA SER A 90 3.48 8.02 16.52
C SER A 90 3.10 6.75 17.25
N ALA A 91 3.44 6.63 18.54
CA ALA A 91 3.05 5.51 19.39
C ALA A 91 1.53 5.33 19.45
N VAL A 92 0.76 6.41 19.23
CA VAL A 92 -0.70 6.37 19.05
C VAL A 92 -1.13 5.27 18.08
N TRP A 93 -0.40 5.02 17.00
CA TRP A 93 -0.72 3.94 16.04
C TRP A 93 0.31 2.80 16.01
N GLY A 94 1.25 2.76 16.97
CA GLY A 94 2.19 1.65 17.15
C GLY A 94 1.58 0.43 17.84
N ASN A 95 0.35 0.55 18.35
CA ASN A 95 -0.37 -0.47 19.10
C ASN A 95 -1.68 -0.88 18.40
N HIS A 96 -2.38 -1.86 18.97
CA HIS A 96 -3.63 -2.35 18.40
C HIS A 96 -4.72 -1.27 18.37
N GLU A 97 -5.09 -0.72 19.52
CA GLU A 97 -6.28 0.11 19.73
C GLU A 97 -6.21 1.42 18.95
N GLY A 98 -5.08 2.12 19.08
CA GLY A 98 -4.91 3.41 18.44
C GLY A 98 -4.65 3.31 16.94
N SER A 99 -4.13 2.17 16.44
CA SER A 99 -4.09 1.93 14.99
C SER A 99 -5.49 1.62 14.40
N VAL A 100 -6.41 0.96 15.13
CA VAL A 100 -7.83 0.87 14.69
C VAL A 100 -8.49 2.25 14.71
N LEU A 101 -8.17 3.08 15.70
CA LEU A 101 -8.67 4.45 15.77
C LEU A 101 -8.17 5.27 14.58
N LEU A 102 -6.88 5.17 14.22
CA LEU A 102 -6.32 5.78 13.01
C LEU A 102 -7.03 5.26 11.74
N TRP A 103 -7.24 3.95 11.64
CA TRP A 103 -7.98 3.34 10.53
C TRP A 103 -9.39 3.94 10.41
N SER A 104 -10.09 4.10 11.54
CA SER A 104 -11.45 4.65 11.61
C SER A 104 -11.48 6.15 11.30
N LEU A 105 -10.44 6.88 11.70
CA LEU A 105 -10.24 8.28 11.32
C LEU A 105 -10.08 8.41 9.80
N MET A 106 -9.28 7.55 9.17
CA MET A 106 -9.14 7.52 7.71
C MET A 106 -10.46 7.18 7.03
N LEU A 107 -11.26 6.25 7.56
CA LEU A 107 -12.56 5.89 6.99
C LEU A 107 -13.54 7.06 7.07
N ALA A 108 -13.63 7.69 8.24
CA ALA A 108 -14.49 8.85 8.45
C ALA A 108 -14.05 10.03 7.57
N GLY A 109 -12.73 10.24 7.42
CA GLY A 109 -12.14 11.22 6.51
C GLY A 109 -12.51 10.96 5.06
N TRP A 110 -12.30 9.74 4.55
CA TRP A 110 -12.71 9.34 3.21
C TRP A 110 -14.23 9.52 2.99
N GLY A 111 -15.07 9.18 3.97
CA GLY A 111 -16.51 9.38 3.92
C GLY A 111 -16.92 10.86 3.86
N CYS A 112 -16.32 11.69 4.70
CA CYS A 112 -16.53 13.14 4.72
C CYS A 112 -16.14 13.77 3.37
N VAL A 113 -14.94 13.44 2.89
CA VAL A 113 -14.40 13.92 1.62
C VAL A 113 -15.23 13.43 0.43
N ALA A 114 -15.67 12.18 0.42
CA ALA A 114 -16.61 11.65 -0.58
C ALA A 114 -17.93 12.43 -0.56
N GLY A 115 -18.44 12.77 0.61
CA GLY A 115 -19.62 13.61 0.78
C GLY A 115 -19.46 15.00 0.16
N TRP A 116 -18.33 15.67 0.40
CA TRP A 116 -18.08 17.03 -0.08
C TRP A 116 -17.78 17.10 -1.58
N TRP A 117 -16.93 16.21 -2.11
CA TRP A 117 -16.53 16.25 -3.52
C TRP A 117 -17.50 15.55 -4.48
N SER A 118 -18.45 14.76 -3.96
CA SER A 118 -19.43 14.05 -4.78
C SER A 118 -20.83 14.72 -4.81
N ARG A 119 -20.93 16.00 -4.47
CA ARG A 119 -22.18 16.79 -4.45
C ARG A 119 -22.95 16.84 -5.77
N ARG A 120 -22.32 16.49 -6.88
CA ARG A 120 -22.93 16.49 -8.23
C ARG A 120 -23.54 15.17 -8.62
N LEU A 121 -23.37 14.14 -7.79
CA LEU A 121 -24.02 12.87 -8.02
C LEU A 121 -25.54 13.00 -7.88
N PRO A 122 -26.31 12.13 -8.55
CA PRO A 122 -27.70 11.91 -8.21
C PRO A 122 -27.85 11.69 -6.70
N ARG A 123 -28.88 12.32 -6.10
CA ARG A 123 -29.08 12.34 -4.64
C ARG A 123 -29.17 10.93 -4.05
N ASP A 124 -29.83 10.03 -4.76
CA ASP A 124 -29.98 8.62 -4.41
C ASP A 124 -28.64 7.86 -4.42
N MET A 125 -27.78 8.12 -5.41
CA MET A 125 -26.43 7.53 -5.47
C MET A 125 -25.58 8.03 -4.30
N LEU A 126 -25.54 9.34 -4.06
CA LEU A 126 -24.76 9.90 -2.96
C LEU A 126 -25.24 9.40 -1.60
N ALA A 127 -26.57 9.35 -1.39
CA ALA A 127 -27.17 8.83 -0.17
C ALA A 127 -26.78 7.37 0.08
N ARG A 128 -26.81 6.52 -0.96
CA ARG A 128 -26.39 5.11 -0.84
C ARG A 128 -24.90 4.99 -0.53
N VAL A 129 -24.04 5.73 -1.22
CA VAL A 129 -22.58 5.71 -0.98
C VAL A 129 -22.26 6.10 0.45
N LEU A 130 -22.80 7.22 0.93
CA LEU A 130 -22.57 7.67 2.31
C LEU A 130 -23.17 6.70 3.33
N GLY A 131 -24.32 6.10 3.01
CA GLY A 131 -24.94 5.10 3.86
C GLY A 131 -24.14 3.82 4.02
N ILE A 132 -23.55 3.32 2.92
CA ILE A 132 -22.68 2.14 2.94
C ILE A 132 -21.39 2.43 3.72
N LEU A 133 -20.79 3.61 3.52
CA LEU A 133 -19.62 4.05 4.30
C LEU A 133 -19.97 4.19 5.79
N GLY A 134 -21.18 4.67 6.12
CA GLY A 134 -21.68 4.72 7.50
C GLY A 134 -21.85 3.34 8.11
N LEU A 135 -22.31 2.35 7.34
CA LEU A 135 -22.43 0.94 7.77
C LEU A 135 -21.07 0.36 8.16
N ILE A 136 -20.07 0.55 7.29
CA ILE A 136 -18.70 0.10 7.55
C ILE A 136 -18.15 0.83 8.78
N SER A 137 -18.36 2.14 8.88
CA SER A 137 -17.88 2.95 9.99
C SER A 137 -18.53 2.56 11.32
N ALA A 138 -19.83 2.26 11.33
CA ALA A 138 -20.52 1.77 12.52
C ALA A 138 -19.92 0.44 12.99
N GLY A 139 -19.59 -0.48 12.08
CA GLY A 139 -18.92 -1.74 12.41
C GLY A 139 -17.56 -1.55 13.09
N PHE A 140 -16.72 -0.66 12.56
CA PHE A 140 -15.40 -0.35 13.16
C PHE A 140 -15.48 0.45 14.45
N LEU A 141 -16.43 1.39 14.57
CA LEU A 141 -16.64 2.12 15.82
C LEU A 141 -17.19 1.20 16.93
N LEU A 142 -18.05 0.25 16.57
CA LEU A 142 -18.51 -0.79 17.49
C LEU A 142 -17.35 -1.70 17.92
N PHE A 143 -16.48 -2.08 16.98
CA PHE A 143 -15.25 -2.83 17.28
C PHE A 143 -14.37 -2.12 18.31
N ILE A 144 -14.11 -0.82 18.09
CA ILE A 144 -13.32 0.01 19.01
C ILE A 144 -13.98 0.05 20.39
N LEU A 145 -15.27 0.38 20.46
CA LEU A 145 -15.94 0.58 21.75
C LEU A 145 -16.11 -0.70 22.56
N LEU A 146 -16.30 -1.85 21.91
CA LEU A 146 -16.56 -3.12 22.61
C LEU A 146 -15.32 -3.94 22.93
N THR A 147 -14.29 -3.90 22.07
CA THR A 147 -13.18 -4.88 22.16
C THR A 147 -11.79 -4.26 22.09
N SER A 148 -11.68 -2.99 21.69
CA SER A 148 -10.39 -2.36 21.38
C SER A 148 -10.37 -0.89 21.79
N ASN A 149 -10.86 -0.59 22.99
CA ASN A 149 -11.08 0.77 23.46
C ASN A 149 -9.75 1.43 23.86
N PRO A 150 -9.27 2.46 23.15
CA PRO A 150 -7.97 3.08 23.43
C PRO A 150 -7.96 3.95 24.70
N PHE A 151 -9.11 4.18 25.33
CA PHE A 151 -9.27 5.04 26.51
C PHE A 151 -9.48 4.24 27.81
N GLU A 152 -9.23 2.94 27.79
CA GLU A 152 -9.30 2.12 28.99
C GLU A 152 -8.37 2.66 30.10
N ARG A 153 -8.89 2.69 31.33
CA ARG A 153 -8.26 3.37 32.48
C ARG A 153 -7.62 2.36 33.41
N HIS A 154 -6.43 2.70 33.90
CA HIS A 154 -5.69 1.94 34.91
C HIS A 154 -5.89 2.63 36.28
N LEU A 155 -7.04 2.38 36.92
CA LEU A 155 -7.41 2.99 38.20
C LEU A 155 -7.75 1.93 39.26
N PRO A 156 -7.28 2.08 40.51
CA PRO A 156 -6.46 3.18 41.05
C PRO A 156 -4.94 3.05 40.80
N ASP A 157 -4.47 1.88 40.35
CA ASP A 157 -3.05 1.49 40.39
C ASP A 157 -2.21 2.10 39.25
N ILE A 158 -2.21 3.42 39.08
CA ILE A 158 -1.51 4.08 37.97
C ILE A 158 0.00 3.79 38.03
N PRO A 159 0.62 3.23 36.98
CA PRO A 159 2.07 3.03 36.93
C PRO A 159 2.84 4.35 37.04
N ALA A 160 4.02 4.30 37.67
CA ALA A 160 4.87 5.48 37.80
C ALA A 160 5.46 5.93 36.45
N ASP A 161 5.69 5.00 35.53
CA ASP A 161 6.13 5.24 34.15
C ASP A 161 5.59 4.12 33.24
N GLY A 162 5.63 4.34 31.93
CA GLY A 162 5.16 3.39 30.93
C GLY A 162 6.23 2.40 30.43
N ALA A 163 5.79 1.32 29.80
CA ALA A 163 6.59 0.20 29.32
C ALA A 163 7.42 0.48 28.05
N ASP A 164 7.33 1.70 27.51
CA ASP A 164 7.94 2.16 26.27
C ASP A 164 7.28 1.60 24.99
N LEU A 165 7.53 2.27 23.87
CA LEU A 165 7.17 1.77 22.55
C LEU A 165 8.17 0.67 22.15
N ASN A 166 7.69 -0.39 21.49
CA ASN A 166 8.56 -1.43 20.95
C ASN A 166 9.74 -0.79 20.18
N PRO A 167 11.00 -1.10 20.52
CA PRO A 167 12.19 -0.50 19.91
C PRO A 167 12.23 -0.52 18.38
N LEU A 168 11.73 -1.57 17.73
CA LEU A 168 11.62 -1.66 16.26
C LEU A 168 10.73 -0.58 15.65
N LEU A 169 9.81 -0.04 16.45
CA LEU A 169 8.86 0.98 16.03
C LEU A 169 9.36 2.40 16.34
N GLN A 170 10.48 2.55 17.04
CA GLN A 170 11.11 3.84 17.33
C GLN A 170 11.96 4.33 16.13
N ASP A 171 11.32 4.40 14.96
CA ASP A 171 11.92 4.80 13.70
C ASP A 171 10.97 5.68 12.86
N ILE A 172 11.53 6.51 11.97
CA ILE A 172 10.74 7.37 11.08
C ILE A 172 9.80 6.58 10.17
N GLY A 173 10.12 5.33 9.87
CA GLY A 173 9.27 4.39 9.15
C GLY A 173 7.89 4.26 9.78
N LEU A 174 7.80 4.07 11.11
CA LEU A 174 6.52 4.05 11.83
C LEU A 174 5.72 5.34 11.61
N ILE A 175 6.39 6.49 11.54
CA ILE A 175 5.71 7.78 11.46
C ILE A 175 4.96 7.92 10.12
N ILE A 176 5.55 7.42 9.03
CA ILE A 176 5.06 7.68 7.66
C ILE A 176 4.36 6.48 7.01
N HIS A 177 4.80 5.25 7.29
CA HIS A 177 4.35 4.07 6.56
C HIS A 177 2.88 3.69 6.87
N PRO A 178 2.47 3.46 8.14
CA PRO A 178 1.10 3.07 8.47
C PRO A 178 0.03 4.06 8.00
N PRO A 179 0.18 5.40 8.17
CA PRO A 179 -0.80 6.34 7.64
C PRO A 179 -0.97 6.25 6.12
N MET A 180 0.12 6.09 5.37
CA MET A 180 0.07 5.94 3.91
C MET A 180 -0.59 4.62 3.49
N LEU A 181 -0.27 3.52 4.19
CA LEU A 181 -0.88 2.22 3.95
C LEU A 181 -2.39 2.25 4.21
N TYR A 182 -2.81 2.83 5.35
CA TYR A 182 -4.23 2.94 5.72
C TYR A 182 -5.01 3.87 4.79
N MET A 183 -4.42 4.98 4.34
CA MET A 183 -5.03 5.82 3.31
C MET A 183 -5.35 5.02 2.04
N GLY A 184 -4.52 4.03 1.69
CA GLY A 184 -4.76 3.11 0.59
C GLY A 184 -5.82 2.06 0.87
N TYR A 185 -5.65 1.24 1.90
CA TYR A 185 -6.60 0.17 2.30
C TYR A 185 -8.01 0.72 2.47
N VAL A 186 -8.13 1.77 3.27
CA VAL A 186 -9.41 2.36 3.63
C VAL A 186 -10.00 3.13 2.45
N GLY A 187 -9.17 3.71 1.57
CA GLY A 187 -9.63 4.40 0.38
C GLY A 187 -10.45 3.53 -0.58
N PHE A 188 -10.16 2.22 -0.65
CA PHE A 188 -10.97 1.29 -1.44
C PHE A 188 -12.39 1.10 -0.92
N SER A 189 -12.70 1.45 0.34
CA SER A 189 -14.07 1.45 0.88
C SER A 189 -15.00 2.37 0.10
N VAL A 190 -14.49 3.50 -0.42
CA VAL A 190 -15.27 4.45 -1.23
C VAL A 190 -15.65 3.80 -2.56
N VAL A 191 -14.70 3.11 -3.20
CA VAL A 191 -14.91 2.40 -4.46
C VAL A 191 -15.90 1.25 -4.28
N PHE A 192 -15.77 0.51 -3.19
CA PHE A 192 -16.73 -0.51 -2.76
C PHE A 192 -18.13 0.09 -2.56
N ALA A 193 -18.25 1.21 -1.85
CA ALA A 193 -19.52 1.88 -1.61
C ALA A 193 -20.18 2.34 -2.92
N PHE A 194 -19.41 2.85 -3.89
CA PHE A 194 -19.91 3.15 -5.23
C PHE A 194 -20.44 1.91 -5.95
N ALA A 195 -19.72 0.79 -5.89
CA ALA A 195 -20.11 -0.46 -6.54
C ALA A 195 -21.42 -1.01 -5.96
N ILE A 196 -21.54 -1.08 -4.62
CA ILE A 196 -22.75 -1.53 -3.95
C ILE A 196 -23.91 -0.55 -4.17
N ALA A 197 -23.67 0.76 -4.10
CA ALA A 197 -24.69 1.77 -4.39
C ALA A 197 -25.26 1.64 -5.81
N ALA A 198 -24.40 1.39 -6.80
CA ALA A 198 -24.79 1.19 -8.19
C ALA A 198 -25.60 -0.10 -8.40
N LEU A 199 -25.22 -1.20 -7.72
CA LEU A 199 -25.99 -2.46 -7.72
C LEU A 199 -27.38 -2.28 -7.10
N LEU A 200 -27.45 -1.64 -5.92
CA LEU A 200 -28.71 -1.37 -5.25
C LEU A 200 -29.61 -0.43 -6.07
N GLY A 201 -29.01 0.51 -6.81
CA GLY A 201 -29.72 1.45 -7.69
C GLY A 201 -30.14 0.85 -9.03
N GLY A 202 -29.61 -0.32 -9.39
CA GLY A 202 -29.88 -1.00 -10.66
C GLY A 202 -29.27 -0.31 -11.89
N ARG A 203 -28.31 0.60 -11.71
CA ARG A 203 -27.68 1.39 -12.78
C ARG A 203 -26.17 1.14 -12.82
N LEU A 204 -25.74 0.09 -13.53
CA LEU A 204 -24.32 -0.12 -13.88
C LEU A 204 -24.03 0.50 -15.25
N ASP A 205 -24.21 1.81 -15.37
CA ASP A 205 -23.89 2.57 -16.57
C ASP A 205 -22.41 3.03 -16.57
N ALA A 206 -21.98 3.73 -17.63
CA ALA A 206 -20.62 4.29 -17.65
C ALA A 206 -20.43 5.41 -16.61
N ALA A 207 -21.50 5.99 -16.04
CA ALA A 207 -21.40 7.12 -15.14
C ALA A 207 -20.78 6.71 -13.79
N TRP A 208 -21.19 5.59 -13.20
CA TRP A 208 -20.60 5.12 -11.94
C TRP A 208 -19.10 4.84 -12.07
N THR A 209 -18.65 4.30 -13.22
CA THR A 209 -17.22 4.04 -13.43
C THR A 209 -16.40 5.33 -13.48
N ARG A 210 -16.94 6.41 -14.05
CA ARG A 210 -16.28 7.73 -14.06
C ARG A 210 -16.19 8.32 -12.65
N TRP A 211 -17.19 8.07 -11.81
CA TRP A 211 -17.19 8.53 -10.42
C TRP A 211 -16.21 7.73 -9.56
N ALA A 212 -16.15 6.41 -9.73
CA ALA A 212 -15.28 5.53 -8.94
C ALA A 212 -13.77 5.70 -9.26
N ARG A 213 -13.42 5.96 -10.52
CA ARG A 213 -12.01 5.96 -10.99
C ARG A 213 -11.06 6.89 -10.22
N PRO A 214 -11.40 8.18 -9.95
CA PRO A 214 -10.54 9.04 -9.16
C PRO A 214 -10.22 8.45 -7.78
N TRP A 215 -11.23 7.88 -7.11
CA TRP A 215 -11.07 7.24 -5.79
C TRP A 215 -10.20 5.98 -5.89
N THR A 216 -10.42 5.15 -6.91
CA THR A 216 -9.58 3.96 -7.15
C THR A 216 -8.12 4.32 -7.36
N ASN A 217 -7.83 5.33 -8.20
CA ASN A 217 -6.44 5.74 -8.46
C ASN A 217 -5.79 6.38 -7.23
N ALA A 218 -6.55 7.15 -6.44
CA ALA A 218 -6.04 7.74 -5.21
C ALA A 218 -5.71 6.68 -4.16
N ALA A 219 -6.64 5.75 -3.88
CA ALA A 219 -6.44 4.64 -2.97
C ALA A 219 -5.26 3.75 -3.41
N TRP A 220 -5.19 3.41 -4.69
CA TRP A 220 -4.09 2.62 -5.24
C TRP A 220 -2.73 3.34 -5.16
N ALA A 221 -2.69 4.66 -5.38
CA ALA A 221 -1.46 5.43 -5.25
C ALA A 221 -0.95 5.46 -3.80
N PHE A 222 -1.84 5.73 -2.83
CA PHE A 222 -1.48 5.65 -1.40
C PHE A 222 -1.02 4.26 -0.99
N LEU A 223 -1.72 3.21 -1.43
CA LEU A 223 -1.32 1.83 -1.15
C LEU A 223 0.05 1.50 -1.76
N THR A 224 0.33 1.96 -2.98
CA THR A 224 1.63 1.75 -3.64
C THR A 224 2.76 2.40 -2.84
N VAL A 225 2.56 3.64 -2.36
CA VAL A 225 3.55 4.31 -1.51
C VAL A 225 3.66 3.60 -0.15
N GLY A 226 2.55 3.20 0.45
CA GLY A 226 2.54 2.43 1.69
C GLY A 226 3.41 1.17 1.59
N ILE A 227 3.19 0.34 0.56
CA ILE A 227 3.97 -0.88 0.33
C ILE A 227 5.45 -0.55 0.08
N ALA A 228 5.75 0.47 -0.75
CA ALA A 228 7.13 0.86 -1.03
C ALA A 228 7.86 1.36 0.24
N LEU A 229 7.20 2.16 1.07
CA LEU A 229 7.74 2.63 2.36
C LEU A 229 7.94 1.48 3.34
N GLY A 230 7.01 0.51 3.39
CA GLY A 230 7.14 -0.67 4.25
C GLY A 230 8.34 -1.53 3.87
N SER A 231 8.51 -1.80 2.57
CA SER A 231 9.69 -2.48 2.03
C SER A 231 10.99 -1.73 2.30
N TRP A 232 10.98 -0.39 2.20
CA TRP A 232 12.14 0.46 2.49
C TRP A 232 12.52 0.43 3.97
N TRP A 233 11.53 0.50 4.85
CA TRP A 233 11.73 0.44 6.29
C TRP A 233 12.25 -0.92 6.75
N ALA A 234 11.59 -2.00 6.32
CA ALA A 234 11.99 -3.38 6.63
C ALA A 234 13.41 -3.71 6.14
N TYR A 235 13.85 -3.07 5.04
CA TYR A 235 15.19 -3.24 4.48
C TYR A 235 16.31 -2.88 5.44
N TYR A 236 16.13 -1.84 6.28
CA TYR A 236 17.18 -1.41 7.19
C TYR A 236 16.88 -1.72 8.66
N GLU A 237 15.64 -1.60 9.10
CA GLU A 237 15.28 -1.71 10.51
C GLU A 237 15.46 -3.13 11.07
N LEU A 238 15.18 -4.15 10.25
CA LEU A 238 15.27 -5.55 10.68
C LEU A 238 16.72 -6.09 10.73
N GLY A 239 17.73 -5.29 10.37
CA GLY A 239 19.16 -5.67 10.51
C GLY A 239 19.69 -6.75 9.54
N TRP A 240 18.86 -7.32 8.66
CA TRP A 240 19.25 -8.38 7.73
C TRP A 240 19.45 -7.94 6.26
N GLY A 241 18.95 -6.76 5.89
CA GLY A 241 19.26 -6.12 4.60
C GLY A 241 18.47 -6.64 3.39
N GLY A 242 17.30 -7.27 3.58
CA GLY A 242 16.43 -7.65 2.46
C GLY A 242 15.12 -6.88 2.41
N TRP A 243 14.48 -6.88 1.24
CA TRP A 243 13.44 -5.89 0.89
C TRP A 243 12.02 -6.47 0.81
N TRP A 244 11.89 -7.81 0.78
CA TRP A 244 10.63 -8.54 0.77
C TRP A 244 10.87 -10.00 1.15
N PHE A 245 10.03 -10.55 2.03
CA PHE A 245 10.14 -11.91 2.56
C PHE A 245 9.00 -12.84 2.18
N TRP A 246 7.93 -12.32 1.59
CA TRP A 246 6.66 -13.03 1.47
C TRP A 246 6.04 -13.37 2.84
N ASP A 247 6.28 -12.51 3.82
CA ASP A 247 5.67 -12.60 5.14
C ASP A 247 4.14 -12.32 5.05
N PRO A 248 3.29 -12.92 5.91
CA PRO A 248 1.85 -12.71 5.85
C PRO A 248 1.37 -11.26 5.88
N VAL A 249 2.05 -10.36 6.60
CA VAL A 249 1.70 -8.93 6.67
C VAL A 249 2.07 -8.23 5.38
N GLU A 250 3.23 -8.56 4.79
CA GLU A 250 3.62 -8.09 3.45
C GLU A 250 2.60 -8.57 2.40
N ASN A 251 2.28 -9.87 2.41
CA ASN A 251 1.34 -10.48 1.47
C ASN A 251 -0.07 -9.87 1.59
N ALA A 252 -0.53 -9.63 2.82
CA ALA A 252 -1.81 -8.97 3.09
C ALA A 252 -1.94 -7.61 2.40
N SER A 253 -0.83 -6.86 2.25
CA SER A 253 -0.81 -5.59 1.54
C SER A 253 -0.79 -5.72 0.01
N LEU A 254 -0.16 -6.77 -0.50
CA LEU A 254 -0.05 -7.03 -1.92
C LEU A 254 -1.40 -7.47 -2.53
N LEU A 255 -2.22 -8.22 -1.79
CA LEU A 255 -3.52 -8.74 -2.26
C LEU A 255 -4.49 -7.65 -2.77
N PRO A 256 -4.85 -6.61 -1.98
CA PRO A 256 -5.68 -5.52 -2.47
C PRO A 256 -4.96 -4.66 -3.53
N TRP A 257 -3.63 -4.61 -3.53
CA TRP A 257 -2.89 -3.89 -4.57
C TRP A 257 -3.02 -4.56 -5.95
N LEU A 258 -2.91 -5.90 -6.02
CA LEU A 258 -3.06 -6.66 -7.27
C LEU A 258 -4.49 -6.55 -7.82
N THR A 259 -5.49 -6.77 -6.98
CA THR A 259 -6.91 -6.64 -7.37
C THR A 259 -7.32 -5.20 -7.67
N GLY A 260 -6.77 -4.23 -6.94
CA GLY A 260 -6.93 -2.80 -7.23
C GLY A 260 -6.30 -2.39 -8.56
N THR A 261 -5.15 -2.97 -8.91
CA THR A 261 -4.50 -2.77 -10.22
C THR A 261 -5.39 -3.33 -11.34
N ALA A 262 -5.94 -4.54 -11.17
CA ALA A 262 -6.93 -5.10 -12.08
C ALA A 262 -8.15 -4.18 -12.22
N LEU A 263 -8.68 -3.69 -11.09
CA LEU A 263 -9.84 -2.78 -11.05
C LEU A 263 -9.61 -1.48 -11.83
N ILE A 264 -8.43 -0.84 -11.73
CA ILE A 264 -8.10 0.39 -12.50
C ILE A 264 -8.23 0.15 -14.01
N HIS A 265 -7.76 -1.00 -14.47
CA HIS A 265 -7.80 -1.41 -15.87
C HIS A 265 -9.21 -1.81 -16.30
N SER A 266 -9.94 -2.57 -15.47
CA SER A 266 -11.32 -2.96 -15.73
C SER A 266 -12.24 -1.73 -15.83
N LEU A 267 -12.09 -0.76 -14.92
CA LEU A 267 -12.78 0.52 -14.99
C LEU A 267 -12.49 1.27 -16.30
N ALA A 268 -11.28 1.15 -16.85
CA ALA A 268 -10.93 1.75 -18.14
C ALA A 268 -11.76 1.18 -19.28
N VAL A 269 -11.91 -0.15 -19.30
CA VAL A 269 -12.66 -0.86 -20.33
C VAL A 269 -14.15 -0.56 -20.19
N THR A 270 -14.69 -0.64 -18.97
CA THR A 270 -16.12 -0.37 -18.75
C THR A 270 -16.50 1.07 -19.09
N GLU A 271 -15.67 2.06 -18.75
CA GLU A 271 -15.90 3.47 -19.12
C GLU A 271 -15.90 3.68 -20.64
N LYS A 272 -14.96 3.05 -21.37
CA LYS A 272 -14.75 3.30 -22.80
C LYS A 272 -15.62 2.43 -23.72
N ARG A 273 -16.00 1.24 -23.27
CA ARG A 273 -16.60 0.19 -24.10
C ARG A 273 -17.93 -0.31 -23.57
N GLY A 274 -18.26 -0.01 -22.30
CA GLY A 274 -19.43 -0.56 -21.64
C GLY A 274 -19.34 -2.06 -21.34
N SER A 275 -18.20 -2.69 -21.60
CA SER A 275 -17.93 -4.12 -21.30
C SER A 275 -17.42 -4.31 -19.87
N PHE A 276 -17.35 -5.55 -19.39
CA PHE A 276 -16.83 -5.93 -18.06
C PHE A 276 -17.54 -5.29 -16.86
N LYS A 277 -18.81 -4.91 -16.99
CA LYS A 277 -19.56 -4.27 -15.88
C LYS A 277 -19.55 -5.12 -14.61
N SER A 278 -20.01 -6.37 -14.72
CA SER A 278 -20.06 -7.31 -13.58
C SER A 278 -18.67 -7.63 -13.04
N TRP A 279 -17.70 -7.85 -13.93
CA TRP A 279 -16.30 -8.10 -13.55
C TRP A 279 -15.69 -6.93 -12.77
N THR A 280 -15.92 -5.70 -13.21
CA THR A 280 -15.45 -4.48 -12.53
C THR A 280 -16.06 -4.33 -11.14
N VAL A 281 -17.36 -4.62 -11.01
CA VAL A 281 -18.04 -4.60 -9.71
C VAL A 281 -17.48 -5.68 -8.78
N LEU A 282 -17.27 -6.90 -9.29
CA LEU A 282 -16.68 -7.98 -8.51
C LEU A 282 -15.27 -7.63 -8.04
N LEU A 283 -14.44 -7.03 -8.90
CA LEU A 283 -13.11 -6.54 -8.53
C LEU A 283 -13.18 -5.44 -7.46
N ALA A 284 -14.15 -4.52 -7.53
CA ALA A 284 -14.34 -3.50 -6.49
C ALA A 284 -14.72 -4.11 -5.13
N ILE A 285 -15.60 -5.12 -5.14
CA ILE A 285 -15.95 -5.89 -3.94
C ILE A 285 -14.72 -6.63 -3.40
N ALA A 286 -14.05 -7.41 -4.24
CA ALA A 286 -12.87 -8.19 -3.86
C ALA A 286 -11.74 -7.32 -3.30
N THR A 287 -11.45 -6.17 -3.91
CA THR A 287 -10.35 -5.29 -3.49
C THR A 287 -10.54 -4.78 -2.06
N PHE A 288 -11.74 -4.31 -1.72
CA PHE A 288 -12.02 -3.84 -0.36
C PHE A 288 -12.11 -5.01 0.64
N SER A 289 -12.73 -6.13 0.24
CA SER A 289 -12.77 -7.35 1.06
C SER A 289 -11.38 -7.87 1.40
N LEU A 290 -10.43 -7.83 0.46
CA LEU A 290 -9.04 -8.19 0.69
C LEU A 290 -8.32 -7.19 1.62
N SER A 291 -8.69 -5.91 1.58
CA SER A 291 -8.17 -4.90 2.53
C SER A 291 -8.67 -5.18 3.97
N LEU A 292 -9.93 -5.59 4.12
CA LEU A 292 -10.49 -6.03 5.42
C LEU A 292 -9.86 -7.36 5.87
N MET A 293 -9.66 -8.31 4.96
CA MET A 293 -8.94 -9.56 5.25
C MET A 293 -7.52 -9.26 5.73
N GLY A 294 -6.80 -8.33 5.11
CA GLY A 294 -5.49 -7.91 5.59
C GLY A 294 -5.54 -7.36 7.01
N THR A 295 -6.60 -6.63 7.37
CA THR A 295 -6.80 -6.15 8.74
C THR A 295 -6.99 -7.32 9.74
N PHE A 296 -7.71 -8.36 9.34
CA PHE A 296 -7.86 -9.59 10.13
C PHE A 296 -6.53 -10.34 10.27
N LEU A 297 -5.79 -10.56 9.18
CA LEU A 297 -4.55 -11.34 9.20
C LEU A 297 -3.47 -10.72 10.09
N VAL A 298 -3.35 -9.40 10.08
CA VAL A 298 -2.31 -8.68 10.83
C VAL A 298 -2.62 -8.57 12.33
N ARG A 299 -3.89 -8.70 12.74
CA ARG A 299 -4.34 -8.40 14.12
C ARG A 299 -4.87 -9.58 14.91
N SER A 300 -5.25 -10.65 14.22
CA SER A 300 -5.87 -11.82 14.86
C SER A 300 -4.87 -12.68 15.66
N GLY A 301 -3.56 -12.49 15.47
CA GLY A 301 -2.53 -13.37 16.04
C GLY A 301 -2.52 -14.79 15.46
N VAL A 302 -3.29 -15.01 14.39
CA VAL A 302 -3.49 -16.33 13.78
C VAL A 302 -2.29 -16.77 12.93
N LEU A 303 -1.51 -15.81 12.43
CA LEU A 303 -0.28 -16.05 11.68
C LEU A 303 0.91 -15.51 12.45
N THR A 304 2.02 -16.26 12.45
CA THR A 304 3.30 -15.77 12.94
C THR A 304 3.90 -14.82 11.90
N SER A 305 4.29 -13.63 12.32
CA SER A 305 4.88 -12.61 11.45
C SER A 305 5.86 -11.75 12.23
N VAL A 306 6.96 -11.39 11.57
CA VAL A 306 7.95 -10.43 12.10
C VAL A 306 7.43 -8.99 12.09
N HIS A 307 6.34 -8.73 11.37
CA HIS A 307 5.69 -7.42 11.25
C HIS A 307 4.40 -7.30 12.08
N ALA A 308 4.06 -8.31 12.89
CA ALA A 308 2.88 -8.32 13.73
C ALA A 308 3.23 -7.94 15.18
N PHE A 309 2.92 -6.68 15.55
CA PHE A 309 3.20 -6.11 16.88
C PHE A 309 1.98 -6.08 17.80
N ALA A 310 0.80 -6.46 17.30
CA ALA A 310 -0.49 -6.27 17.95
C ALA A 310 -1.41 -7.47 17.70
N ASN A 311 -1.34 -8.49 18.55
CA ASN A 311 -2.03 -9.77 18.38
C ASN A 311 -3.00 -10.03 19.54
N ASP A 312 -4.29 -10.19 19.24
CA ASP A 312 -5.31 -10.61 20.22
C ASP A 312 -6.39 -11.48 19.52
N PRO A 313 -6.51 -12.78 19.85
CA PRO A 313 -7.49 -13.68 19.24
C PRO A 313 -8.95 -13.21 19.38
N SER A 314 -9.31 -12.60 20.51
CA SER A 314 -10.67 -12.14 20.77
C SER A 314 -11.07 -11.01 19.81
N ARG A 315 -10.13 -10.10 19.54
CA ARG A 315 -10.29 -8.99 18.59
C ARG A 315 -10.28 -9.50 17.15
N GLY A 316 -9.45 -10.51 16.87
CA GLY A 316 -9.44 -11.22 15.59
C GLY A 316 -10.81 -11.78 15.19
N LEU A 317 -11.53 -12.39 16.14
CA LEU A 317 -12.87 -12.91 15.90
C LEU A 317 -13.87 -11.81 15.50
N PHE A 318 -13.83 -10.65 16.14
CA PHE A 318 -14.73 -9.55 15.78
C PHE A 318 -14.49 -9.09 14.34
N ILE A 319 -13.23 -8.89 13.94
CA ILE A 319 -12.88 -8.49 12.57
C ILE A 319 -13.29 -9.58 11.56
N LEU A 320 -13.12 -10.86 11.92
CA LEU A 320 -13.56 -11.98 11.08
C LEU A 320 -15.08 -11.97 10.86
N VAL A 321 -15.87 -11.72 11.90
CA VAL A 321 -17.34 -11.58 11.78
C VAL A 321 -17.69 -10.37 10.91
N LEU A 322 -17.05 -9.22 11.12
CA LEU A 322 -17.26 -8.02 10.31
C LEU A 322 -16.92 -8.26 8.82
N LEU A 323 -15.82 -8.96 8.57
CA LEU A 323 -15.40 -9.39 7.24
C LEU A 323 -16.45 -10.34 6.62
N ALA A 324 -16.86 -11.38 7.35
CA ALA A 324 -17.84 -12.36 6.88
C ALA A 324 -19.17 -11.69 6.51
N ILE A 325 -19.67 -10.77 7.34
CA ILE A 325 -20.88 -9.99 7.06
C ILE A 325 -20.68 -9.13 5.81
N THR A 326 -19.59 -8.37 5.73
CA THR A 326 -19.33 -7.45 4.62
C THR A 326 -19.20 -8.19 3.28
N VAL A 327 -18.43 -9.28 3.25
CA VAL A 327 -18.22 -10.12 2.06
C VAL A 327 -19.52 -10.81 1.66
N THR A 328 -20.21 -11.46 2.60
CA THR A 328 -21.42 -12.22 2.30
C THR A 328 -22.53 -11.30 1.78
N LEU A 329 -22.81 -10.20 2.47
CA LEU A 329 -23.87 -9.27 2.04
C LEU A 329 -23.55 -8.64 0.68
N SER A 330 -22.29 -8.23 0.45
CA SER A 330 -21.91 -7.63 -0.83
C SER A 330 -21.99 -8.62 -1.99
N LEU A 331 -21.56 -9.87 -1.80
CA LEU A 331 -21.66 -10.93 -2.81
C LEU A 331 -23.11 -11.37 -3.05
N VAL A 332 -23.96 -11.40 -2.02
CA VAL A 332 -25.40 -11.65 -2.17
C VAL A 332 -26.05 -10.55 -2.99
N VAL A 333 -25.78 -9.27 -2.68
CA VAL A 333 -26.27 -8.14 -3.49
C VAL A 333 -25.78 -8.24 -4.93
N PHE A 334 -24.52 -8.60 -5.13
CA PHE A 334 -23.96 -8.84 -6.47
C PHE A 334 -24.69 -9.96 -7.21
N ALA A 335 -24.85 -11.14 -6.60
CA ALA A 335 -25.52 -12.28 -7.21
C ALA A 335 -26.96 -11.97 -7.62
N LEU A 336 -27.70 -11.24 -6.78
CA LEU A 336 -29.10 -10.87 -7.03
C LEU A 336 -29.28 -9.76 -8.07
N ARG A 337 -28.28 -8.88 -8.25
CA ARG A 337 -28.42 -7.66 -9.07
C ARG A 337 -27.60 -7.66 -10.36
N ALA A 338 -26.43 -8.31 -10.40
CA ALA A 338 -25.53 -8.27 -11.54
C ALA A 338 -26.11 -8.84 -12.86
N PRO A 339 -26.86 -9.96 -12.87
CA PRO A 339 -27.40 -10.52 -14.12
C PRO A 339 -28.37 -9.60 -14.85
N ARG A 340 -29.05 -8.69 -14.13
CA ARG A 340 -30.07 -7.78 -14.69
C ARG A 340 -29.48 -6.62 -15.49
N VAL A 341 -28.14 -6.48 -15.54
CA VAL A 341 -27.48 -5.25 -16.02
C VAL A 341 -26.30 -5.51 -16.99
N SER A 342 -25.97 -6.78 -17.27
CA SER A 342 -24.89 -7.14 -18.19
C SER A 342 -25.40 -7.38 -19.62
N HIS A 343 -25.00 -6.52 -20.56
CA HIS A 343 -25.08 -6.80 -21.99
C HIS A 343 -23.69 -7.19 -22.51
N ALA A 344 -23.63 -8.22 -23.36
CA ALA A 344 -22.39 -8.66 -23.98
C ALA A 344 -21.97 -7.68 -25.09
N VAL A 345 -20.79 -7.06 -24.94
CA VAL A 345 -20.14 -6.30 -26.01
C VAL A 345 -19.03 -7.19 -26.59
N GLY A 346 -19.18 -7.61 -27.84
CA GLY A 346 -18.20 -8.47 -28.51
C GLY A 346 -16.89 -7.74 -28.86
N PHE A 347 -15.78 -8.47 -28.79
CA PHE A 347 -14.44 -8.06 -29.25
C PHE A 347 -13.65 -9.28 -29.71
N ASN A 348 -12.65 -9.08 -30.58
CA ASN A 348 -11.80 -10.16 -31.06
C ASN A 348 -10.67 -10.48 -30.05
N TRP A 349 -10.15 -11.71 -30.12
CA TRP A 349 -9.04 -12.20 -29.28
C TRP A 349 -7.78 -11.32 -29.32
N LEU A 350 -7.50 -10.68 -30.47
CA LEU A 350 -6.43 -9.69 -30.57
C LEU A 350 -7.04 -8.27 -30.61
N SER A 351 -7.31 -7.73 -29.43
CA SER A 351 -7.82 -6.38 -29.23
C SER A 351 -7.33 -5.82 -27.89
N ARG A 352 -7.37 -4.49 -27.73
CA ARG A 352 -7.05 -3.88 -26.43
C ARG A 352 -7.99 -4.37 -25.32
N ASP A 353 -9.26 -4.63 -25.64
CA ASP A 353 -10.24 -5.22 -24.73
C ASP A 353 -9.75 -6.59 -24.22
N ALA A 354 -9.33 -7.49 -25.13
CA ALA A 354 -8.85 -8.83 -24.80
C ALA A 354 -7.53 -8.81 -24.03
N LEU A 355 -6.55 -8.00 -24.44
CA LEU A 355 -5.25 -7.91 -23.76
C LEU A 355 -5.39 -7.38 -22.32
N LEU A 356 -6.28 -6.41 -22.11
CA LEU A 356 -6.61 -5.93 -20.77
C LEU A 356 -7.33 -6.99 -19.94
N LEU A 357 -8.20 -7.81 -20.54
CA LEU A 357 -8.83 -8.93 -19.84
C LEU A 357 -7.83 -10.00 -19.44
N ILE A 358 -6.89 -10.36 -20.32
CA ILE A 358 -5.82 -11.32 -20.02
C ILE A 358 -4.99 -10.82 -18.84
N ASN A 359 -4.55 -9.55 -18.85
CA ASN A 359 -3.83 -8.96 -17.72
C ASN A 359 -4.66 -8.94 -16.43
N ASN A 360 -5.96 -8.64 -16.52
CA ASN A 360 -6.85 -8.75 -15.36
C ASN A 360 -6.91 -10.20 -14.81
N GLY A 361 -7.04 -11.18 -15.69
CA GLY A 361 -7.02 -12.60 -15.32
C GLY A 361 -5.72 -12.97 -14.62
N LEU A 362 -4.57 -12.61 -15.19
CA LEU A 362 -3.25 -12.86 -14.59
C LEU A 362 -3.07 -12.20 -13.22
N LEU A 363 -3.53 -10.96 -13.05
CA LEU A 363 -3.49 -10.26 -11.76
C LEU A 363 -4.37 -10.95 -10.70
N VAL A 364 -5.56 -11.42 -11.10
CA VAL A 364 -6.44 -12.19 -10.21
C VAL A 364 -5.83 -13.56 -9.89
N THR A 365 -5.24 -14.25 -10.86
CA THR A 365 -4.52 -15.50 -10.62
C THR A 365 -3.37 -15.30 -9.65
N ALA A 366 -2.55 -14.26 -9.84
CA ALA A 366 -1.47 -13.90 -8.91
C ALA A 366 -2.01 -13.61 -7.51
N THR A 367 -3.14 -12.90 -7.40
CA THR A 367 -3.83 -12.66 -6.12
C THR A 367 -4.21 -13.98 -5.46
N MET A 368 -4.85 -14.91 -6.21
CA MET A 368 -5.27 -16.20 -5.68
C MET A 368 -4.07 -17.05 -5.24
N THR A 369 -2.98 -17.04 -6.00
CA THR A 369 -1.73 -17.72 -5.61
C THR A 369 -1.19 -17.19 -4.29
N VAL A 370 -1.09 -15.86 -4.14
CA VAL A 370 -0.59 -15.25 -2.89
C VAL A 370 -1.56 -15.53 -1.73
N LEU A 371 -2.87 -15.43 -1.98
CA LEU A 371 -3.90 -15.67 -0.98
C LEU A 371 -3.87 -17.12 -0.49
N LEU A 372 -3.79 -18.09 -1.41
CA LEU A 372 -3.69 -19.50 -1.08
C LEU A 372 -2.40 -19.78 -0.31
N GLY A 373 -1.24 -19.32 -0.78
CA GLY A 373 0.02 -19.49 -0.05
C GLY A 373 -0.01 -18.91 1.37
N THR A 374 -0.71 -17.79 1.56
CA THR A 374 -0.83 -17.13 2.87
C THR A 374 -1.83 -17.82 3.79
N LEU A 375 -2.97 -18.27 3.27
CA LEU A 375 -4.04 -18.91 4.09
C LEU A 375 -3.86 -20.41 4.27
N TYR A 376 -3.07 -21.08 3.43
CA TYR A 376 -2.91 -22.53 3.47
C TYR A 376 -2.35 -23.05 4.81
N PRO A 377 -1.30 -22.43 5.41
CA PRO A 377 -0.87 -22.77 6.77
C PRO A 377 -1.99 -22.69 7.81
N LEU A 378 -2.82 -21.65 7.74
CA LEU A 378 -3.94 -21.44 8.65
C LEU A 378 -5.00 -22.54 8.48
N ILE A 379 -5.33 -22.91 7.24
CA ILE A 379 -6.30 -23.97 6.98
C ILE A 379 -5.83 -25.29 7.59
N LEU A 380 -4.56 -25.67 7.40
CA LEU A 380 -4.01 -26.91 7.97
C LEU A 380 -4.00 -26.91 9.51
N ASP A 381 -3.60 -25.78 10.11
CA ASP A 381 -3.60 -25.64 11.57
C ASP A 381 -5.03 -25.76 12.13
N SER A 382 -6.01 -25.11 11.49
CA SER A 382 -7.42 -25.16 11.89
C SER A 382 -8.06 -26.54 11.77
N LEU A 383 -7.54 -27.38 10.87
CA LEU A 383 -7.99 -28.77 10.68
C LEU A 383 -7.21 -29.77 11.56
N GLY A 384 -6.23 -29.31 12.36
CA GLY A 384 -5.38 -30.17 13.18
C GLY A 384 -4.41 -31.03 12.35
N LEU A 385 -4.11 -30.65 11.10
CA LEU A 385 -3.26 -31.40 10.16
C LEU A 385 -1.77 -31.04 10.29
N GLY A 386 -1.40 -30.23 11.30
CA GLY A 386 -0.04 -29.78 11.57
C GLY A 386 0.23 -28.36 11.07
N LYS A 387 1.35 -27.80 11.54
CA LYS A 387 1.81 -26.45 11.18
C LYS A 387 2.88 -26.52 10.11
N ILE A 388 2.66 -25.81 9.01
CA ILE A 388 3.65 -25.62 7.94
C ILE A 388 3.94 -24.13 7.79
N SER A 389 5.08 -23.81 7.18
CA SER A 389 5.39 -22.44 6.75
C SER A 389 5.59 -22.41 5.24
N VAL A 390 4.96 -21.44 4.58
CA VAL A 390 5.08 -21.22 3.14
C VAL A 390 5.94 -19.98 2.94
N GLY A 391 7.15 -20.16 2.42
CA GLY A 391 8.13 -19.09 2.24
C GLY A 391 8.41 -18.72 0.78
N PRO A 392 9.48 -17.92 0.53
CA PRO A 392 9.85 -17.44 -0.80
C PRO A 392 9.90 -18.48 -1.93
N PRO A 393 10.32 -19.74 -1.73
CA PRO A 393 10.35 -20.73 -2.81
C PRO A 393 8.99 -20.93 -3.49
N TYR A 394 7.90 -21.04 -2.73
CA TYR A 394 6.54 -21.20 -3.29
C TYR A 394 6.11 -19.95 -4.07
N PHE A 395 6.24 -18.78 -3.44
CA PHE A 395 5.75 -17.54 -4.03
C PHE A 395 6.56 -17.15 -5.26
N ASN A 396 7.90 -17.25 -5.22
CA ASN A 396 8.75 -16.92 -6.36
C ASN A 396 8.50 -17.87 -7.55
N ALA A 397 8.31 -19.16 -7.30
CA ALA A 397 8.05 -20.15 -8.36
C ALA A 397 6.77 -19.87 -9.15
N LEU A 398 5.75 -19.26 -8.51
CA LEU A 398 4.46 -19.00 -9.14
C LEU A 398 4.31 -17.53 -9.58
N PHE A 399 4.70 -16.58 -8.74
CA PHE A 399 4.52 -15.14 -8.98
C PHE A 399 5.45 -14.61 -10.07
N VAL A 400 6.70 -15.06 -10.13
CA VAL A 400 7.67 -14.57 -11.12
C VAL A 400 7.23 -14.93 -12.55
N PRO A 401 6.88 -16.19 -12.89
CA PRO A 401 6.37 -16.51 -14.22
C PRO A 401 5.10 -15.75 -14.59
N LEU A 402 4.14 -15.64 -13.67
CA LEU A 402 2.91 -14.87 -13.89
C LEU A 402 3.20 -13.40 -14.20
N THR A 403 4.16 -12.80 -13.49
CA THR A 403 4.57 -11.40 -13.70
C THR A 403 5.23 -11.20 -15.07
N VAL A 404 6.12 -12.11 -15.48
CA VAL A 404 6.77 -12.05 -16.81
C VAL A 404 5.73 -12.14 -17.92
N ILE A 405 4.77 -13.07 -17.81
CA ILE A 405 3.68 -13.22 -18.77
C ILE A 405 2.80 -11.96 -18.80
N ALA A 406 2.43 -11.40 -17.64
CA ALA A 406 1.65 -10.16 -17.57
C ALA A 406 2.39 -8.98 -18.22
N CYS A 407 3.70 -8.88 -18.04
CA CYS A 407 4.51 -7.83 -18.63
C CYS A 407 4.61 -7.93 -20.16
N LEU A 408 4.58 -9.15 -20.72
CA LEU A 408 4.46 -9.35 -22.17
C LEU A 408 3.22 -8.61 -22.70
N PHE A 409 2.05 -8.90 -22.14
CA PHE A 409 0.78 -8.27 -22.53
C PHE A 409 0.72 -6.78 -22.18
N MET A 410 1.41 -6.38 -21.10
CA MET A 410 1.57 -4.97 -20.71
C MET A 410 2.22 -4.13 -21.80
N GLY A 411 3.26 -4.63 -22.49
CA GLY A 411 3.86 -3.94 -23.64
C GLY A 411 2.98 -3.94 -24.90
N LEU A 412 2.17 -4.99 -25.11
CA LEU A 412 1.25 -5.09 -26.24
C LEU A 412 0.03 -4.13 -26.12
N GLY A 413 -0.50 -3.99 -24.90
CA GLY A 413 -1.79 -3.32 -24.63
C GLY A 413 -1.92 -1.88 -25.17
N PRO A 414 -0.97 -0.96 -24.87
CA PRO A 414 -1.01 0.41 -25.37
C PRO A 414 -1.01 0.51 -26.91
N MET A 415 -0.43 -0.48 -27.59
CA MET A 415 -0.29 -0.53 -29.05
C MET A 415 -1.45 -1.19 -29.78
N ALA A 416 -2.23 -2.02 -29.09
CA ALA A 416 -3.44 -2.60 -29.65
C ALA A 416 -4.57 -1.56 -29.78
N GLN A 417 -5.43 -1.76 -30.77
CA GLN A 417 -6.66 -1.00 -31.00
C GLN A 417 -7.85 -1.65 -30.29
N TRP A 418 -8.85 -0.85 -29.94
CA TRP A 418 -10.13 -1.35 -29.41
C TRP A 418 -10.85 -2.19 -30.47
N LYS A 419 -11.67 -3.16 -30.04
CA LYS A 419 -12.44 -4.12 -30.88
C LYS A 419 -11.59 -5.15 -31.62
N SER A 420 -10.64 -4.71 -32.44
CA SER A 420 -9.83 -5.60 -33.29
C SER A 420 -8.52 -4.93 -33.68
N THR A 421 -7.44 -5.70 -33.69
CA THR A 421 -6.10 -5.29 -34.12
C THR A 421 -5.55 -6.31 -35.12
N SER A 422 -4.97 -5.85 -36.23
CA SER A 422 -4.30 -6.73 -37.18
C SER A 422 -2.96 -7.23 -36.60
N PRO A 423 -2.72 -8.56 -36.53
CA PRO A 423 -1.48 -9.12 -35.99
C PRO A 423 -0.23 -8.59 -36.71
N GLY A 424 -0.23 -8.57 -38.04
CA GLY A 424 0.91 -8.09 -38.82
C GLY A 424 1.25 -6.62 -38.57
N LYS A 425 0.23 -5.77 -38.35
CA LYS A 425 0.46 -4.35 -38.00
C LYS A 425 1.04 -4.20 -36.60
N LEU A 426 0.57 -4.99 -35.63
CA LEU A 426 1.08 -4.96 -34.26
C LEU A 426 2.54 -5.45 -34.21
N ALA A 427 2.83 -6.58 -34.86
CA ALA A 427 4.18 -7.12 -34.97
C ALA A 427 5.14 -6.12 -35.65
N ARG A 428 4.74 -5.51 -36.77
CA ARG A 428 5.55 -4.48 -37.45
C ARG A 428 5.84 -3.25 -36.58
N LYS A 429 4.96 -2.91 -35.64
CA LYS A 429 5.20 -1.80 -34.71
C LYS A 429 6.17 -2.17 -33.59
N LEU A 430 6.15 -3.42 -33.13
CA LEU A 430 6.81 -3.84 -31.90
C LEU A 430 8.04 -4.72 -32.10
N TRP A 431 8.30 -5.26 -33.30
CA TRP A 431 9.42 -6.18 -33.53
C TRP A 431 10.77 -5.60 -33.10
N LEU A 432 11.02 -4.31 -33.40
CA LEU A 432 12.27 -3.66 -33.04
C LEU A 432 12.38 -3.48 -31.53
N ALA A 433 11.28 -3.12 -30.86
CA ALA A 433 11.25 -3.04 -29.39
C ALA A 433 11.49 -4.41 -28.75
N GLY A 434 10.90 -5.48 -29.29
CA GLY A 434 11.11 -6.84 -28.83
C GLY A 434 12.55 -7.34 -29.05
N LEU A 435 13.10 -7.12 -30.24
CA LEU A 435 14.48 -7.49 -30.57
C LEU A 435 15.49 -6.76 -29.67
N LEU A 436 15.32 -5.44 -29.49
CA LEU A 436 16.19 -4.65 -28.62
C LEU A 436 16.03 -5.04 -27.15
N ALA A 437 14.81 -5.31 -26.69
CA ALA A 437 14.57 -5.77 -25.31
C ALA A 437 15.30 -7.08 -25.01
N LEU A 438 15.19 -8.07 -25.89
CA LEU A 438 15.87 -9.36 -25.74
C LEU A 438 17.40 -9.23 -25.90
N GLY A 439 17.86 -8.51 -26.93
CA GLY A 439 19.27 -8.34 -27.21
C GLY A 439 20.01 -7.57 -26.12
N LEU A 440 19.49 -6.41 -25.71
CA LEU A 440 20.08 -5.62 -24.64
C LEU A 440 19.90 -6.31 -23.28
N GLY A 441 18.76 -6.95 -23.04
CA GLY A 441 18.51 -7.71 -21.81
C GLY A 441 19.52 -8.85 -21.61
N ALA A 442 19.93 -9.53 -22.68
CA ALA A 442 20.96 -10.57 -22.62
C ALA A 442 22.40 -10.02 -22.56
N LEU A 443 22.65 -8.86 -23.18
CA LEU A 443 23.97 -8.24 -23.24
C LEU A 443 24.36 -7.54 -21.93
N VAL A 444 23.43 -6.84 -21.27
CA VAL A 444 23.74 -6.04 -20.08
C VAL A 444 24.35 -6.86 -18.93
N PRO A 445 23.86 -8.06 -18.56
CA PRO A 445 24.47 -8.92 -17.55
C PRO A 445 25.95 -9.23 -17.83
N LEU A 446 26.25 -9.60 -19.09
CA LEU A 446 27.60 -9.89 -19.56
C LEU A 446 28.53 -8.69 -19.42
N VAL A 447 28.07 -7.50 -19.81
CA VAL A 447 28.88 -6.27 -19.72
C VAL A 447 29.05 -5.81 -18.27
N TYR A 448 28.02 -5.96 -17.43
CA TYR A 448 28.01 -5.42 -16.07
C TYR A 448 28.79 -6.29 -15.07
N ARG A 449 28.69 -7.62 -15.16
CA ARG A 449 29.35 -8.56 -14.23
C ARG A 449 30.37 -9.49 -14.89
N GLY A 450 30.47 -9.51 -16.21
CA GLY A 450 31.32 -10.47 -16.94
C GLY A 450 30.68 -11.85 -17.11
N GLU A 451 29.52 -12.09 -16.49
CA GLU A 451 28.84 -13.40 -16.49
C GLU A 451 27.38 -13.27 -16.88
N TRP A 452 26.90 -14.25 -17.64
CA TRP A 452 25.50 -14.31 -18.04
C TRP A 452 24.64 -14.86 -16.91
N ASN A 453 23.51 -14.20 -16.62
CA ASN A 453 22.53 -14.65 -15.63
C ASN A 453 21.13 -14.64 -16.25
N LEU A 454 20.44 -15.79 -16.20
CA LEU A 454 19.11 -15.96 -16.79
C LEU A 454 18.07 -15.05 -16.14
N TRP A 455 18.03 -14.96 -14.81
CA TRP A 455 17.04 -14.18 -14.09
C TRP A 455 17.20 -12.69 -14.37
N VAL A 456 18.44 -12.18 -14.35
CA VAL A 456 18.74 -10.79 -14.72
C VAL A 456 18.39 -10.51 -16.18
N THR A 457 18.71 -11.44 -17.09
CA THR A 457 18.32 -11.34 -18.49
C THR A 457 16.81 -11.23 -18.66
N LEU A 458 16.03 -12.08 -18.00
CA LEU A 458 14.57 -12.05 -18.03
C LEU A 458 14.01 -10.75 -17.45
N GLY A 459 14.49 -10.33 -16.28
CA GLY A 459 14.05 -9.09 -15.62
C GLY A 459 14.34 -7.85 -16.48
N LEU A 460 15.57 -7.71 -16.99
CA LEU A 460 15.95 -6.60 -17.84
C LEU A 460 15.23 -6.61 -19.18
N SER A 461 15.10 -7.77 -19.83
CA SER A 461 14.33 -7.89 -21.09
C SER A 461 12.89 -7.47 -20.90
N THR A 462 12.28 -7.85 -19.77
CA THR A 462 10.90 -7.49 -19.44
C THR A 462 10.74 -6.00 -19.17
N ALA A 463 11.65 -5.40 -18.39
CA ALA A 463 11.64 -3.97 -18.11
C ALA A 463 11.86 -3.14 -19.39
N LEU A 464 12.82 -3.54 -20.24
CA LEU A 464 13.08 -2.91 -21.53
C LEU A 464 11.91 -3.08 -22.49
N TRP A 465 11.24 -4.24 -22.52
CA TRP A 465 10.05 -4.47 -23.33
C TRP A 465 8.95 -3.45 -23.01
N ILE A 466 8.68 -3.21 -21.72
CA ILE A 466 7.71 -2.21 -21.28
C ILE A 466 8.18 -0.80 -21.71
N GLY A 467 9.40 -0.42 -21.37
CA GLY A 467 9.93 0.92 -21.64
C GLY A 467 10.00 1.26 -23.12
N LEU A 468 10.48 0.32 -23.97
CA LEU A 468 10.60 0.51 -25.41
C LEU A 468 9.23 0.52 -26.10
N SER A 469 8.29 -0.31 -25.66
CA SER A 469 6.92 -0.31 -26.19
C SER A 469 6.20 1.01 -25.87
N LEU A 470 6.35 1.54 -24.66
CA LEU A 470 5.82 2.85 -24.27
C LEU A 470 6.50 3.99 -25.03
N SER A 471 7.82 3.92 -25.21
CA SER A 471 8.56 4.91 -26.00
C SER A 471 8.08 4.93 -27.44
N ARG A 472 7.80 3.76 -28.03
CA ARG A 472 7.21 3.64 -29.36
C ARG A 472 5.81 4.24 -29.42
N ASP A 473 4.97 3.99 -28.41
CA ASP A 473 3.63 4.57 -28.32
C ASP A 473 3.65 6.10 -28.22
N LEU A 474 4.56 6.64 -27.42
CA LEU A 474 4.77 8.08 -27.28
C LEU A 474 5.22 8.70 -28.60
N PHE A 475 6.19 8.07 -29.27
CA PHE A 475 6.67 8.51 -30.58
C PHE A 475 5.54 8.53 -31.62
N ASP A 476 4.73 7.47 -31.71
CA ASP A 476 3.62 7.37 -32.66
C ASP A 476 2.57 8.49 -32.46
N LYS A 477 2.37 8.96 -31.21
CA LYS A 477 1.43 10.05 -30.87
C LYS A 477 1.95 11.45 -31.16
N VAL A 478 3.27 11.62 -31.16
CA VAL A 478 3.91 12.95 -31.25
C VAL A 478 4.53 13.22 -32.62
N ARG A 479 4.96 12.20 -33.37
CA ARG A 479 5.71 12.34 -34.64
C ARG A 479 5.02 13.17 -35.73
N HIS A 480 3.69 13.25 -35.70
CA HIS A 480 2.88 14.00 -36.68
C HIS A 480 2.54 15.43 -36.23
N ARG A 481 3.13 15.90 -35.13
CA ARG A 481 2.93 17.26 -34.60
C ARG A 481 4.06 18.18 -35.08
N HIS A 482 3.75 19.45 -35.32
CA HIS A 482 4.72 20.47 -35.76
C HIS A 482 5.97 20.61 -34.87
N SER A 483 5.88 20.25 -33.59
CA SER A 483 7.02 20.22 -32.65
C SER A 483 6.79 19.12 -31.62
N ILE A 484 7.84 18.37 -31.29
CA ILE A 484 7.82 17.31 -30.27
C ILE A 484 7.34 17.87 -28.93
N TRP A 485 7.87 19.02 -28.50
CA TRP A 485 7.51 19.68 -27.24
C TRP A 485 6.03 20.06 -27.18
N LYS A 486 5.48 20.62 -28.27
CA LYS A 486 4.04 20.92 -28.36
C LYS A 486 3.21 19.63 -28.33
N GLY A 487 3.67 18.56 -28.98
CA GLY A 487 3.04 17.25 -28.95
C GLY A 487 2.99 16.66 -27.55
N LEU A 488 4.10 16.65 -26.82
CA LEU A 488 4.18 16.13 -25.44
C LEU A 488 3.24 16.89 -24.48
N ARG A 489 3.20 18.22 -24.58
CA ARG A 489 2.28 19.05 -23.78
C ARG A 489 0.80 18.87 -24.14
N SER A 490 0.49 18.35 -25.33
CA SER A 490 -0.89 18.12 -25.76
C SER A 490 -1.50 16.82 -25.21
N LEU A 491 -0.67 15.92 -24.67
CA LEU A 491 -1.10 14.64 -24.11
C LEU A 491 -1.81 14.84 -22.77
N SER A 492 -2.83 14.03 -22.51
CA SER A 492 -3.62 14.15 -21.29
C SER A 492 -2.86 13.66 -20.06
N LEU A 493 -3.24 14.15 -18.87
CA LEU A 493 -2.61 13.70 -17.62
C LEU A 493 -2.91 12.21 -17.35
N ALA A 494 -4.06 11.70 -17.76
CA ALA A 494 -4.36 10.28 -17.71
C ALA A 494 -3.43 9.43 -18.61
N TYR A 495 -2.94 9.98 -19.72
CA TYR A 495 -1.94 9.30 -20.55
C TYR A 495 -0.58 9.28 -19.87
N TRP A 496 -0.11 10.41 -19.35
CA TRP A 496 1.11 10.46 -18.54
C TRP A 496 1.03 9.58 -17.30
N GLY A 497 -0.15 9.51 -16.68
CA GLY A 497 -0.42 8.61 -15.57
C GLY A 497 -0.24 7.14 -15.93
N MET A 498 -0.72 6.74 -17.11
CA MET A 498 -0.48 5.39 -17.65
C MET A 498 1.01 5.13 -17.90
N VAL A 499 1.71 6.06 -18.57
CA VAL A 499 3.14 5.93 -18.88
C VAL A 499 3.98 5.80 -17.61
N LEU A 500 3.81 6.69 -16.62
CA LEU A 500 4.55 6.66 -15.37
C LEU A 500 4.22 5.42 -14.53
N GLY A 501 2.95 5.02 -14.51
CA GLY A 501 2.50 3.77 -13.87
C GLY A 501 3.27 2.56 -14.37
N HIS A 502 3.32 2.40 -15.69
CA HIS A 502 3.94 1.23 -16.31
C HIS A 502 5.48 1.30 -16.30
N LEU A 503 6.07 2.50 -16.47
CA LEU A 503 7.51 2.70 -16.31
C LEU A 503 7.96 2.43 -14.87
N GLY A 504 7.14 2.80 -13.88
CA GLY A 504 7.41 2.48 -12.48
C GLY A 504 7.52 0.97 -12.24
N VAL A 505 6.63 0.16 -12.81
CA VAL A 505 6.74 -1.32 -12.79
C VAL A 505 8.07 -1.79 -13.39
N ALA A 506 8.46 -1.25 -14.56
CA ALA A 506 9.72 -1.61 -15.20
C ALA A 506 10.93 -1.28 -14.33
N VAL A 507 10.94 -0.10 -13.68
CA VAL A 507 12.02 0.33 -12.76
C VAL A 507 12.07 -0.57 -11.52
N THR A 508 10.93 -0.93 -10.93
CA THR A 508 10.87 -1.89 -9.82
C THR A 508 11.40 -3.26 -10.20
N ILE A 509 11.08 -3.78 -11.40
CA ILE A 509 11.61 -5.07 -11.89
C ILE A 509 13.14 -5.04 -11.97
N VAL A 510 13.72 -3.97 -12.53
CA VAL A 510 15.19 -3.82 -12.56
C VAL A 510 15.77 -3.88 -11.15
N GLY A 511 15.23 -3.10 -10.21
CA GLY A 511 15.69 -3.09 -8.82
C GLY A 511 15.60 -4.48 -8.17
N ALA A 512 14.43 -5.12 -8.24
CA ALA A 512 14.16 -6.42 -7.63
C ALA A 512 15.07 -7.51 -8.18
N THR A 513 15.25 -7.58 -9.50
CA THR A 513 16.04 -8.64 -10.12
C THR A 513 17.53 -8.42 -9.90
N VAL A 514 18.03 -7.19 -10.06
CA VAL A 514 19.46 -6.90 -9.94
C VAL A 514 19.93 -7.05 -8.50
N VAL A 515 19.19 -6.52 -7.50
CA VAL A 515 19.59 -6.66 -6.10
C VAL A 515 19.54 -8.12 -5.66
N SER A 516 18.53 -8.88 -6.06
CA SER A 516 18.36 -10.28 -5.63
C SER A 516 19.40 -11.23 -6.21
N GLN A 517 19.97 -10.89 -7.37
CA GLN A 517 20.94 -11.75 -8.06
C GLN A 517 22.40 -11.32 -7.85
N TYR A 518 22.65 -10.02 -7.66
CA TYR A 518 23.99 -9.45 -7.61
C TYR A 518 24.36 -8.79 -6.28
N ALA A 519 23.53 -8.90 -5.25
CA ALA A 519 23.92 -8.52 -3.90
C ALA A 519 25.12 -9.36 -3.44
N VAL A 520 26.03 -8.71 -2.72
CA VAL A 520 27.17 -9.38 -2.07
C VAL A 520 27.03 -9.16 -0.58
N GLU A 521 27.14 -10.22 0.20
CA GLU A 521 27.12 -10.18 1.65
C GLU A 521 28.38 -10.86 2.20
N ARG A 522 28.98 -10.26 3.24
CA ARG A 522 29.99 -10.91 4.06
C ARG A 522 29.70 -10.65 5.54
N ASN A 523 29.66 -11.73 6.31
CA ASN A 523 29.71 -11.70 7.76
C ASN A 523 31.17 -11.84 8.16
N VAL A 524 31.69 -10.86 8.87
CA VAL A 524 33.10 -10.75 9.23
C VAL A 524 33.23 -10.37 10.69
N ARG A 525 34.36 -10.70 11.27
CA ARG A 525 34.75 -10.23 12.59
C ARG A 525 35.60 -8.98 12.43
N MET A 526 35.32 -7.92 13.20
CA MET A 526 36.10 -6.69 13.16
C MET A 526 36.39 -6.18 14.57
N SER A 527 37.61 -5.70 14.77
CA SER A 527 38.05 -4.84 15.88
C SER A 527 38.60 -3.54 15.29
N PRO A 528 38.88 -2.50 16.10
CA PRO A 528 39.65 -1.36 15.63
C PRO A 528 40.90 -1.79 14.84
N ASP A 529 41.20 -1.05 13.79
CA ASP A 529 42.22 -1.28 12.75
C ASP A 529 42.00 -2.50 11.83
N THR A 530 40.90 -3.25 12.00
CA THR A 530 40.55 -4.34 11.07
C THR A 530 40.05 -3.80 9.74
N ARG A 531 40.62 -4.30 8.64
CA ARG A 531 40.23 -3.95 7.26
C ARG A 531 39.63 -5.14 6.53
N VAL A 532 38.46 -4.96 5.93
CA VAL A 532 37.74 -5.97 5.14
C VAL A 532 37.43 -5.43 3.75
N GLN A 533 37.54 -6.28 2.72
CA GLN A 533 37.16 -5.93 1.35
C GLN A 533 35.85 -6.60 0.93
N VAL A 534 34.88 -5.80 0.46
CA VAL A 534 33.60 -6.29 -0.10
C VAL A 534 33.27 -5.52 -1.38
N ALA A 535 33.06 -6.25 -2.49
CA ALA A 535 32.66 -5.68 -3.78
C ALA A 535 33.52 -4.49 -4.29
N GLY A 536 34.83 -4.52 -4.03
CA GLY A 536 35.78 -3.46 -4.42
C GLY A 536 35.84 -2.27 -3.46
N TYR A 537 35.15 -2.33 -2.32
CA TYR A 537 35.25 -1.37 -1.23
C TYR A 537 36.06 -1.96 -0.09
N HIS A 538 36.88 -1.13 0.54
CA HIS A 538 37.57 -1.41 1.78
C HIS A 538 36.81 -0.73 2.93
N PHE A 539 36.48 -1.52 3.94
CA PHE A 539 35.85 -1.10 5.18
C PHE A 539 36.87 -1.28 6.29
N THR A 540 37.27 -0.19 6.92
CA THR A 540 38.24 -0.19 8.02
C THR A 540 37.52 0.31 9.26
N MET A 541 37.49 -0.50 10.31
CA MET A 541 36.97 -0.07 11.60
C MET A 541 38.06 0.76 12.28
N THR A 542 37.83 2.06 12.46
CA THR A 542 38.84 2.96 13.06
C THR A 542 38.63 3.11 14.56
N GLU A 543 37.38 3.16 15.00
CA GLU A 543 37.03 3.41 16.40
C GLU A 543 35.84 2.56 16.84
N LEU A 544 35.78 2.28 18.14
CA LEU A 544 34.64 1.68 18.85
C LEU A 544 34.46 2.45 20.15
N PHE A 545 33.28 2.99 20.39
CA PHE A 545 33.00 3.74 21.61
C PHE A 545 31.53 3.66 22.02
N ASP A 546 31.28 3.93 23.30
CA ASP A 546 29.95 3.94 23.88
C ASP A 546 29.32 5.33 23.74
N ARG A 547 28.03 5.36 23.39
CA ARG A 547 27.25 6.58 23.22
C ARG A 547 25.93 6.47 23.99
N ARG A 548 25.58 7.52 24.72
CA ARG A 548 24.26 7.65 25.35
C ARG A 548 23.28 8.39 24.43
N GLY A 549 22.20 7.72 24.06
CA GLY A 549 21.06 8.28 23.34
C GLY A 549 19.99 8.88 24.27
N ALA A 550 18.83 9.22 23.70
CA ALA A 550 17.71 9.80 24.46
C ALA A 550 17.13 8.82 25.48
N ASN A 551 16.83 7.58 25.04
CA ASN A 551 16.28 6.49 25.84
C ASN A 551 17.04 5.16 25.68
N PHE A 552 18.26 5.20 25.14
CA PHE A 552 19.08 4.01 24.90
C PHE A 552 20.57 4.28 25.21
N LEU A 553 21.33 3.22 25.45
CA LEU A 553 22.80 3.18 25.38
C LEU A 553 23.20 2.50 24.08
N ALA A 554 24.35 2.86 23.49
CA ALA A 554 24.76 2.31 22.22
C ALA A 554 26.26 2.08 22.11
N ASP A 555 26.66 0.91 21.65
CA ASP A 555 28.00 0.65 21.14
C ASP A 555 28.05 1.12 19.68
N THR A 556 28.97 2.02 19.36
CA THR A 556 29.08 2.64 18.03
C THR A 556 30.42 2.30 17.40
N ALA A 557 30.39 1.64 16.25
CA ALA A 557 31.60 1.39 15.46
C ALA A 557 31.75 2.47 14.38
N VAL A 558 32.96 3.02 14.23
CA VAL A 558 33.29 3.95 13.15
C VAL A 558 33.94 3.18 12.01
N ILE A 559 33.26 3.10 10.88
CA ILE A 559 33.74 2.39 9.69
C ILE A 559 34.10 3.38 8.59
N GLU A 560 35.40 3.54 8.33
CA GLU A 560 35.90 4.28 7.19
C GLU A 560 35.79 3.42 5.92
N VAL A 561 35.15 3.96 4.88
CA VAL A 561 34.90 3.27 3.62
C VAL A 561 35.61 3.93 2.45
N GLN A 562 36.41 3.16 1.72
CA GLN A 562 37.18 3.61 0.55
C GLN A 562 36.95 2.66 -0.63
N ARG A 563 36.71 3.19 -1.83
CA ARG A 563 36.58 2.36 -3.05
C ARG A 563 37.93 2.19 -3.75
N GLY A 564 38.47 0.97 -3.77
CA GLY A 564 39.83 0.72 -4.30
C GLY A 564 40.84 1.71 -3.74
N ASP A 565 41.66 2.31 -4.61
CA ASP A 565 42.65 3.33 -4.26
C ASP A 565 42.12 4.77 -4.35
N SER A 566 40.80 4.95 -4.45
CA SER A 566 40.19 6.28 -4.51
C SER A 566 40.59 7.13 -3.31
N ARG A 567 40.93 8.40 -3.53
CA ARG A 567 41.18 9.36 -2.43
C ARG A 567 39.91 9.72 -1.65
N HIS A 568 38.73 9.47 -2.21
CA HIS A 568 37.47 9.70 -1.52
C HIS A 568 37.22 8.61 -0.48
N ARG A 569 37.14 9.04 0.78
CA ARG A 569 36.74 8.24 1.93
C ARG A 569 35.50 8.88 2.56
N PHE A 570 34.65 8.05 3.14
CA PHE A 570 33.51 8.50 3.93
C PHE A 570 33.28 7.52 5.08
N GLU A 571 32.54 7.96 6.08
CA GLU A 571 32.34 7.23 7.31
C GLU A 571 30.94 6.62 7.37
N MET A 572 30.84 5.46 8.01
CA MET A 572 29.60 4.76 8.31
C MET A 572 29.61 4.37 9.79
N GLN A 573 28.55 4.72 10.53
CA GLN A 573 28.45 4.50 11.97
C GLN A 573 27.28 3.56 12.31
N PRO A 574 27.45 2.23 12.19
CA PRO A 574 26.47 1.29 12.71
C PRO A 574 26.50 1.29 14.25
N GLU A 575 25.35 1.05 14.86
CA GLU A 575 25.21 1.03 16.33
C GLU A 575 24.51 -0.26 16.79
N LYS A 576 24.91 -0.76 17.95
CA LYS A 576 24.14 -1.73 18.75
C LYS A 576 23.53 -0.99 19.94
N ARG A 577 22.20 -0.83 19.96
CA ARG A 577 21.48 -0.05 20.96
C ARG A 577 20.82 -0.94 22.01
N LEU A 578 20.97 -0.63 23.29
CA LEU A 578 20.22 -1.19 24.39
C LEU A 578 19.19 -0.16 24.90
N TYR A 579 17.90 -0.43 24.71
CA TYR A 579 16.83 0.47 25.16
C TYR A 579 16.61 0.34 26.67
N LEU A 580 16.65 1.48 27.38
CA LEU A 580 16.75 1.51 28.83
C LEU A 580 15.49 0.97 29.54
N ALA A 581 14.31 1.30 29.03
CA ALA A 581 13.05 0.92 29.65
C ALA A 581 12.71 -0.57 29.44
N THR A 582 13.07 -1.13 28.28
CA THR A 582 12.71 -2.50 27.89
C THR A 582 13.84 -3.51 28.09
N GLY A 583 15.09 -3.06 28.17
CA GLY A 583 16.28 -3.92 28.17
C GLY A 583 16.50 -4.66 26.85
N MET A 584 15.78 -4.30 25.79
CA MET A 584 15.88 -4.99 24.50
C MET A 584 17.02 -4.40 23.64
N PRO A 585 17.95 -5.24 23.15
CA PRO A 585 18.99 -4.81 22.23
C PRO A 585 18.46 -4.74 20.79
N MET A 586 18.88 -3.72 20.04
CA MET A 586 18.51 -3.48 18.64
C MET A 586 19.73 -3.06 17.83
N THR A 587 19.72 -3.35 16.53
CA THR A 587 20.80 -2.95 15.63
C THR A 587 20.36 -1.75 14.80
N GLN A 588 21.04 -0.62 14.93
CA GLN A 588 20.91 0.49 14.00
C GLN A 588 21.95 0.33 12.90
N VAL A 589 21.49 0.15 11.66
CA VAL A 589 22.40 -0.06 10.54
C VAL A 589 22.91 1.25 9.97
N ALA A 590 24.16 1.24 9.50
CA ALA A 590 24.68 2.33 8.70
C ALA A 590 24.42 2.07 7.22
N LEU A 591 23.88 3.09 6.54
CA LEU A 591 23.60 3.07 5.11
C LEU A 591 24.41 4.15 4.40
N SER A 592 25.11 3.76 3.33
CA SER A 592 25.63 4.69 2.33
C SER A 592 24.75 4.59 1.08
N PRO A 593 23.72 5.43 0.97
CA PRO A 593 22.76 5.34 -0.10
C PRO A 593 23.27 5.88 -1.43
N GLY A 594 22.88 5.25 -2.53
CA GLY A 594 23.23 5.71 -3.88
C GLY A 594 22.25 5.27 -4.95
N LEU A 595 22.19 6.02 -6.06
CA LEU A 595 21.23 5.72 -7.13
C LEU A 595 21.42 4.31 -7.75
N PHE A 596 22.67 3.81 -7.77
CA PHE A 596 23.02 2.53 -8.39
C PHE A 596 23.46 1.46 -7.39
N ARG A 597 23.70 1.82 -6.13
CA ARG A 597 24.07 0.88 -5.07
C ARG A 597 23.86 1.50 -3.70
N ASP A 598 23.53 0.66 -2.74
CA ASP A 598 23.65 0.97 -1.31
C ASP A 598 24.78 0.12 -0.71
N LEU A 599 25.57 0.72 0.19
CA LEU A 599 26.39 -0.05 1.13
C LEU A 599 25.66 -0.10 2.45
N TYR A 600 25.73 -1.26 3.07
CA TYR A 600 24.99 -1.60 4.27
C TYR A 600 25.94 -2.23 5.27
N VAL A 601 25.96 -1.70 6.49
CA VAL A 601 26.74 -2.27 7.59
C VAL A 601 25.83 -2.41 8.80
N ALA A 602 25.75 -3.62 9.33
CA ALA A 602 25.02 -3.94 10.56
C ALA A 602 25.97 -4.55 11.59
N MET A 603 25.80 -4.15 12.84
CA MET A 603 26.58 -4.59 13.99
C MET A 603 25.82 -5.70 14.71
N GLY A 604 26.44 -6.87 14.83
CA GLY A 604 25.88 -8.07 15.43
C GLY A 604 26.04 -8.09 16.95
N GLU A 605 26.62 -9.16 17.48
CA GLU A 605 27.00 -9.27 18.89
C GLU A 605 28.51 -9.09 19.05
N GLU A 606 28.91 -8.70 20.26
CA GLU A 606 30.29 -8.77 20.72
C GLU A 606 30.71 -10.25 20.84
N LEU A 607 31.96 -10.53 20.51
CA LEU A 607 32.60 -11.84 20.60
C LEU A 607 33.52 -11.89 21.82
N ASP A 608 33.87 -13.10 22.28
CA ASP A 608 34.61 -13.35 23.54
C ASP A 608 35.95 -12.60 23.70
N ASP A 609 36.52 -12.09 22.60
CA ASP A 609 37.80 -11.38 22.58
C ASP A 609 37.67 -9.87 22.29
N GLY A 610 36.48 -9.30 22.51
CA GLY A 610 36.20 -7.86 22.37
C GLY A 610 36.08 -7.39 20.92
N SER A 611 36.06 -8.32 19.96
CA SER A 611 35.75 -8.03 18.57
C SER A 611 34.26 -8.18 18.29
N TRP A 612 33.77 -7.59 17.20
CA TRP A 612 32.34 -7.59 16.87
C TRP A 612 32.05 -8.36 15.59
N ALA A 613 30.95 -9.09 15.60
CA ALA A 613 30.39 -9.68 14.38
C ALA A 613 29.74 -8.57 13.53
N MET A 614 30.28 -8.32 12.35
CA MET A 614 29.80 -7.28 11.43
C MET A 614 29.25 -7.91 10.15
N ARG A 615 28.08 -7.43 9.70
CA ARG A 615 27.50 -7.81 8.41
C ARG A 615 27.64 -6.66 7.44
N ILE A 616 28.48 -6.86 6.42
CA ILE A 616 28.75 -5.88 5.37
C ILE A 616 28.10 -6.35 4.07
N GLN A 617 27.28 -5.51 3.45
CA GLN A 617 26.59 -5.84 2.21
C GLN A 617 26.75 -4.74 1.15
N TYR A 618 26.84 -5.17 -0.11
CA TYR A 618 26.75 -4.34 -1.31
C TYR A 618 25.43 -4.68 -2.02
N LYS A 619 24.52 -3.70 -2.14
CA LYS A 619 23.17 -3.87 -2.68
C LYS A 619 22.98 -3.05 -3.96
N PRO A 620 23.23 -3.63 -5.15
CA PRO A 620 23.12 -2.90 -6.41
C PRO A 620 21.66 -2.60 -6.73
N PHE A 621 21.37 -1.37 -7.17
CA PHE A 621 20.06 -0.90 -7.67
C PHE A 621 18.87 -1.09 -6.71
N VAL A 622 19.09 -1.38 -5.42
CA VAL A 622 18.00 -1.62 -4.45
C VAL A 622 17.01 -0.45 -4.40
N ARG A 623 17.50 0.78 -4.50
CA ARG A 623 16.67 2.01 -4.52
C ARG A 623 15.69 2.11 -5.68
N TRP A 624 15.91 1.36 -6.76
CA TRP A 624 14.99 1.34 -7.89
C TRP A 624 13.66 0.65 -7.55
N LEU A 625 13.62 -0.21 -6.53
CA LEU A 625 12.38 -0.76 -5.99
C LEU A 625 11.41 0.37 -5.59
N TRP A 626 11.90 1.28 -4.74
CA TRP A 626 11.11 2.37 -4.18
C TRP A 626 10.92 3.52 -5.17
N LEU A 627 11.92 3.81 -6.02
CA LEU A 627 11.76 4.77 -7.11
C LEU A 627 10.63 4.32 -8.08
N GLY A 628 10.59 3.04 -8.43
CA GLY A 628 9.49 2.50 -9.23
C GLY A 628 8.14 2.62 -8.54
N GLY A 629 8.07 2.37 -7.23
CA GLY A 629 6.90 2.64 -6.39
C GLY A 629 6.42 4.09 -6.44
N LEU A 630 7.35 5.05 -6.31
CA LEU A 630 7.04 6.48 -6.40
C LEU A 630 6.56 6.89 -7.80
N LEU A 631 7.18 6.36 -8.86
CA LEU A 631 6.73 6.59 -10.24
C LEU A 631 5.32 6.05 -10.48
N MET A 632 5.02 4.85 -9.96
CA MET A 632 3.68 4.26 -10.01
C MET A 632 2.66 5.15 -9.32
N ALA A 633 2.92 5.54 -8.08
CA ALA A 633 2.03 6.40 -7.31
C ALA A 633 1.81 7.76 -7.97
N LEU A 634 2.88 8.39 -8.48
CA LEU A 634 2.78 9.63 -9.24
C LEU A 634 1.89 9.45 -10.48
N GLY A 635 2.01 8.32 -11.18
CA GLY A 635 1.14 7.98 -12.29
C GLY A 635 -0.34 7.93 -11.90
N GLY A 636 -0.66 7.31 -10.76
CA GLY A 636 -2.00 7.29 -10.18
C GLY A 636 -2.53 8.69 -9.86
N VAL A 637 -1.71 9.52 -9.21
CA VAL A 637 -2.05 10.91 -8.85
C VAL A 637 -2.30 11.78 -10.10
N LEU A 638 -1.42 11.71 -11.11
CA LEU A 638 -1.62 12.45 -12.36
C LEU A 638 -2.94 12.06 -13.05
N ALA A 639 -3.31 10.78 -13.02
CA ALA A 639 -4.55 10.31 -13.61
C ALA A 639 -5.81 10.89 -12.93
N VAL A 640 -5.74 11.23 -11.63
CA VAL A 640 -6.83 11.88 -10.86
C VAL A 640 -7.05 13.32 -11.32
N PHE A 641 -5.98 14.06 -11.62
CA PHE A 641 -6.06 15.48 -11.99
C PHE A 641 -6.46 15.76 -13.46
N ASP A 642 -6.75 14.71 -14.23
CA ASP A 642 -7.09 14.81 -15.65
C ASP A 642 -8.33 15.70 -15.93
N LYS A 643 -8.28 16.43 -17.04
CA LYS A 643 -9.35 17.36 -17.45
C LYS A 643 -10.70 16.68 -17.62
N ARG A 644 -10.76 15.38 -17.93
CA ARG A 644 -12.01 14.62 -18.08
C ARG A 644 -12.87 14.58 -16.81
N TYR A 645 -12.26 14.81 -15.64
CA TYR A 645 -12.94 14.89 -14.35
C TYR A 645 -13.25 16.34 -13.94
N ARG A 646 -12.73 17.33 -14.69
CA ARG A 646 -13.02 18.76 -14.48
C ARG A 646 -14.33 19.14 -15.16
N LYS A 647 -15.03 20.13 -14.57
CA LYS A 647 -16.32 20.70 -14.98
C LYS A 647 -16.53 20.72 -16.52
N THR A 648 -17.46 19.93 -17.04
CA THR A 648 -18.29 20.41 -18.15
C THR A 648 -19.27 21.41 -17.57
N ARG A 649 -19.19 22.68 -17.98
CA ARG A 649 -20.28 23.63 -17.77
C ARG A 649 -21.54 22.98 -18.36
N PRO A 650 -22.69 22.95 -17.66
CA PRO A 650 -23.93 22.62 -18.33
C PRO A 650 -24.08 23.62 -19.48
N ALA A 651 -24.26 23.12 -20.71
CA ALA A 651 -24.61 23.96 -21.83
C ALA A 651 -25.81 24.81 -21.38
N ARG A 652 -25.70 26.14 -21.47
CA ARG A 652 -26.87 27.01 -21.31
C ARG A 652 -27.87 26.50 -22.34
N VAL A 653 -28.93 25.87 -21.86
CA VAL A 653 -30.12 25.63 -22.68
C VAL A 653 -30.55 27.02 -23.13
N ALA A 654 -30.40 27.31 -24.41
CA ALA A 654 -30.98 28.50 -25.00
C ALA A 654 -32.48 28.38 -24.78
N GLN A 655 -33.01 29.20 -23.88
CA GLN A 655 -34.43 29.53 -23.90
C GLN A 655 -34.63 30.34 -25.18
N GLU A 656 -34.99 29.69 -26.27
CA GLU A 656 -35.70 30.35 -27.35
C GLU A 656 -37.05 30.77 -26.78
N GLY A 657 -37.17 32.06 -26.50
CA GLY A 657 -38.39 32.68 -26.04
C GLY A 657 -39.46 32.60 -27.12
N GLN A 658 -40.62 32.09 -26.72
CA GLN A 658 -41.89 32.51 -27.30
C GLN A 658 -42.15 33.96 -26.85
N ALA A 659 -42.17 34.88 -27.80
CA ALA A 659 -43.00 36.08 -27.81
C ALA A 659 -43.04 36.60 -29.26
#